data_AF-A0A7J6F9B7-F1
#
_entry.id   AF-A0A7J6F9B7-F1
#
_cell.length_a   1.000
_cell.length_b   1.000
_cell.length_c   1.000
_cell.angle_alpha   90.00
_cell.angle_beta   90.00
_cell.angle_gamma   90.00
#
_symmetry.space_group_name_H-M   'P 1'
#
loop_
_entity.id
_entity.type
_entity.pdbx_description
1 polymer ?
#
loop_
_entity_poly.entity_id
_entity_poly.type
_entity_poly.pdbx_seq_one_letter_code
_entity_poly.pdbx_strand_id
1 'polypeptide(L)'
;MALNITSQIATMAGSTVSGESGSGSSSAMWKSPRCRIPRPESVESGVSPPRSPCRSRQLSPCRSPPRSPHRSPVYGGMRGDLSVACQAFATDLELAPPAVVEGDSSSSVSEYREVRGAHDKGSGVPVYVMMPLDSITMNHTVNRKKAINASLQALKSAGVEGIMMDVWWGLVEGDSPGSYNWGGYNELIEMAKKHGLKVQAVMSFHQCGGNVGDSCNIPLPKWVVEEIDKDQDLAYTDQWGKRNYEYVSLGCDTIPVLKGRSPVQCYADFMRSFRDNFKHLLGDTIVEIQVGMGPAGELRYPSYPEENGTWRFPGIGAFQCFDKYMISSLKAAAEANGKPEWGSTGPTDAGHYNNWPEDAPFFKKEGGGWNATYGEFFLTWYSQLLIDHGERIVSAAKSIFEDTGAKISVKIAGIHWHYGTRSHAPELTAGYYNTRFRDGYLPIAQMLARHGAIFNFTCIEMRDHEQPQDALCAPEKLVKQVALATQKAQVPLAGENALPRYDDYAHEQILQAASFNFEGSNGEGEMCAFTYLRMNPQLFQADNWRSFVSFVKKMKEGKGSNKCWEQLEREAEHFVHVTEPLVQEAAMALNIVRIAAMAGTTVSGESGSSSSVTAMWKSPVTSHRCRIIQMPVEFADGRITPARSPCRSRQLSPCRTPPRSPVYGGIRADLLSVACQAYLATDYLEPAPPYVVEEGDLSEYREGRGAHGKESGVPVYVMMPLDSVTMNHTVNRKKAINASFQALKSSGVVGIMMDVWWGLVEGDSPGSYNWGGYNELIEMAKKNGLKVQAVMSFHQCGGNVGDSCTIPLPKWVVEEIDKDQDLAYTDQWGKRNYEYVSLGCDTIPVLKGRTPVQCYADFMRSFRDNFKHVLGDTIVEIQVGMGPAGELRYPSYPEQNGTWRFPGIGAFQCFDKYMIKSLKAAAEANGKPEWGSTGPTDAGHYNNWPEDTPFFKKKGGGWNSTYGEFFLTWYSQLLIDHGERIVSAAKSIFEDTGAKISVKIAGIHWHYGTRSHAPELTAGYYNTRFRDGYFPIAQMLARHGAIFNFTCIEMRDHEQPQDALCLPEKLVRQVIMATQKAQVPLAGENALPRYDDYALEQILQAASFNFEGSNGEGEMCAFTYLRMNPYLFEDDNWRRFVCFVKKMKEGKGSNKCWEEVERESEDFVHITEPSVQEAALDLIH
;
A
#
# COMPACT_ATOMS: atom_id res chain seq x y z
N MET A 1 67.28 2.76 -11.75
CA MET A 1 67.79 4.15 -11.63
C MET A 1 66.96 4.85 -10.57
N ALA A 2 67.42 5.79 -9.74
CA ALA A 2 68.73 6.06 -9.11
C ALA A 2 68.56 7.34 -8.25
N LEU A 3 69.32 7.49 -7.15
CA LEU A 3 69.37 8.65 -6.22
C LEU A 3 68.11 8.84 -5.33
N ASN A 4 68.10 9.00 -3.99
CA ASN A 4 69.08 9.15 -2.88
C ASN A 4 69.16 10.57 -2.22
N ILE A 5 69.71 10.62 -0.99
CA ILE A 5 69.96 11.74 -0.04
C ILE A 5 69.01 11.77 1.18
N THR A 6 69.57 12.19 2.32
CA THR A 6 69.44 11.48 3.62
C THR A 6 69.78 12.36 4.84
N SER A 7 68.96 12.33 5.91
CA SER A 7 69.37 12.66 7.31
C SER A 7 68.36 12.05 8.30
N GLN A 8 68.70 11.09 9.20
CA GLN A 8 69.50 11.20 10.45
C GLN A 8 68.92 12.23 11.44
N ILE A 9 68.74 12.00 12.76
CA ILE A 9 69.24 10.99 13.75
C ILE A 9 68.32 11.10 15.03
N ALA A 10 68.14 10.25 16.07
CA ALA A 10 68.51 8.89 16.59
C ALA A 10 67.49 8.55 17.76
N THR A 11 67.48 7.49 18.60
CA THR A 11 68.19 6.19 18.78
C THR A 11 67.32 5.22 19.65
N MET A 12 67.84 4.02 20.00
CA MET A 12 67.25 2.90 20.78
C MET A 12 67.11 3.17 22.33
N ALA A 13 66.67 2.27 23.24
CA ALA A 13 66.42 0.80 23.26
C ALA A 13 65.49 0.36 24.43
N GLY A 14 65.08 -0.92 24.50
CA GLY A 14 64.58 -1.58 25.74
C GLY A 14 63.56 -2.71 25.52
N SER A 15 63.82 -3.93 26.04
CA SER A 15 63.09 -5.17 25.66
C SER A 15 62.35 -5.88 26.81
N THR A 16 61.39 -6.74 26.39
CA THR A 16 61.01 -8.06 26.97
C THR A 16 60.15 -8.23 28.25
N VAL A 17 59.13 -9.10 28.10
CA VAL A 17 58.66 -10.20 28.98
C VAL A 17 57.41 -10.02 29.89
N SER A 18 56.63 -11.11 29.90
CA SER A 18 55.28 -11.45 30.40
C SER A 18 54.92 -11.22 31.88
N GLY A 19 53.61 -11.20 32.19
CA GLY A 19 53.07 -11.39 33.55
C GLY A 19 51.55 -11.64 33.60
N GLU A 20 51.14 -12.79 34.14
CA GLU A 20 49.80 -13.40 34.13
C GLU A 20 48.70 -12.71 34.98
N SER A 21 47.44 -12.98 34.60
CA SER A 21 46.22 -13.20 35.42
C SER A 21 45.94 -12.42 36.73
N GLY A 22 44.68 -11.95 36.89
CA GLY A 22 44.16 -11.52 38.20
C GLY A 22 42.63 -11.41 38.25
N SER A 23 41.95 -12.46 38.73
CA SER A 23 40.50 -12.45 38.98
C SER A 23 40.18 -11.86 40.36
N GLY A 24 39.05 -11.15 40.49
CA GLY A 24 38.60 -10.63 41.79
C GLY A 24 37.19 -10.02 41.73
N SER A 25 36.29 -10.51 42.59
CA SER A 25 34.90 -10.04 42.70
C SER A 25 34.56 -9.64 44.14
N SER A 26 33.46 -8.90 44.30
CA SER A 26 32.67 -8.66 45.52
C SER A 26 33.08 -7.53 46.51
N SER A 27 32.10 -6.64 46.75
CA SER A 27 31.61 -6.06 48.04
C SER A 27 32.51 -6.00 49.29
N ALA A 28 32.44 -4.98 50.19
CA ALA A 28 31.61 -3.76 50.27
C ALA A 28 32.09 -2.81 51.41
N MET A 29 31.48 -1.61 51.50
CA MET A 29 31.56 -0.63 52.63
C MET A 29 32.93 0.07 52.83
N TRP A 30 33.09 1.24 53.50
CA TRP A 30 32.21 1.99 54.42
C TRP A 30 32.61 3.49 54.58
N LYS A 31 31.74 4.28 55.26
CA LYS A 31 31.96 5.60 55.94
C LYS A 31 31.92 6.93 55.15
N SER A 32 31.44 7.96 55.87
CA SER A 32 31.27 9.38 55.47
C SER A 32 32.24 10.31 56.24
N PRO A 33 32.19 11.63 56.00
CA PRO A 33 31.78 12.51 57.12
C PRO A 33 30.81 13.67 56.74
N ARG A 34 30.40 14.43 57.77
CA ARG A 34 29.46 15.58 57.75
C ARG A 34 30.18 16.89 57.30
N CYS A 35 29.59 18.09 57.16
CA CYS A 35 28.35 18.73 57.63
C CYS A 35 28.05 19.99 56.73
N ARG A 36 27.06 20.89 56.87
CA ARG A 36 26.03 21.23 57.89
C ARG A 36 24.86 21.99 57.21
N ILE A 37 23.82 22.41 57.96
CA ILE A 37 22.73 23.34 57.56
C ILE A 37 22.56 24.43 58.66
N PRO A 38 21.79 25.52 58.46
CA PRO A 38 20.37 25.47 58.87
C PRO A 38 19.36 26.27 58.00
N ARG A 39 18.11 25.76 57.91
CA ARG A 39 16.85 26.55 57.81
C ARG A 39 16.27 26.70 59.24
N PRO A 40 15.36 27.66 59.48
CA PRO A 40 13.93 27.35 59.69
C PRO A 40 12.99 28.49 59.17
N GLU A 41 11.64 28.46 59.18
CA GLU A 41 10.57 27.41 59.17
C GLU A 41 9.23 28.06 58.71
N SER A 42 8.12 27.30 58.71
CA SER A 42 6.72 27.69 58.39
C SER A 42 6.05 28.51 59.55
N VAL A 43 4.76 28.92 59.61
CA VAL A 43 3.45 28.25 59.38
C VAL A 43 2.26 29.29 59.31
N GLU A 44 1.18 28.97 58.57
CA GLU A 44 -0.26 29.40 58.65
C GLU A 44 -0.84 30.85 58.51
N SER A 45 -1.92 30.90 57.69
CA SER A 45 -3.25 31.57 57.91
C SER A 45 -3.51 33.09 57.68
N GLY A 46 -4.73 33.42 57.22
CA GLY A 46 -5.55 34.48 57.86
C GLY A 46 -5.97 35.80 57.14
N VAL A 47 -6.96 35.76 56.24
CA VAL A 47 -8.09 36.73 56.11
C VAL A 47 -7.86 38.28 56.09
N SER A 48 -7.81 38.86 54.87
CA SER A 48 -8.47 40.13 54.43
C SER A 48 -8.00 41.52 55.00
N PRO A 49 -8.71 42.68 54.84
CA PRO A 49 -8.26 43.82 53.97
C PRO A 49 -8.37 45.22 54.70
N PRO A 50 -8.64 46.44 54.12
CA PRO A 50 -8.70 46.96 52.72
C PRO A 50 -8.05 48.40 52.51
N ARG A 51 -8.44 49.12 51.42
CA ARG A 51 -8.36 50.59 51.09
C ARG A 51 -7.21 51.03 50.14
N SER A 52 -7.42 51.40 48.87
CA SER A 52 -8.19 52.54 48.28
C SER A 52 -7.61 53.93 48.61
N PRO A 53 -7.63 54.97 47.72
CA PRO A 53 -8.67 55.21 46.68
C PRO A 53 -8.27 55.86 45.32
N CYS A 54 -9.20 55.80 44.34
CA CYS A 54 -9.72 56.83 43.38
C CYS A 54 -8.79 57.89 42.70
N ARG A 55 -9.04 58.40 41.47
CA ARG A 55 -10.20 58.31 40.52
C ARG A 55 -9.82 58.80 39.09
N SER A 56 -10.63 58.41 38.09
CA SER A 56 -11.04 59.08 36.81
C SER A 56 -10.41 60.44 36.38
N ARG A 57 -10.31 60.83 35.09
CA ARG A 57 -11.23 60.59 33.94
C ARG A 57 -10.59 60.94 32.57
N GLN A 58 -11.32 60.68 31.47
CA GLN A 58 -10.98 61.00 30.06
C GLN A 58 -11.03 62.49 29.71
N LEU A 59 -10.42 62.91 28.57
CA LEU A 59 -11.06 63.70 27.50
C LEU A 59 -10.18 63.88 26.23
N SER A 60 -10.82 64.05 25.07
CA SER A 60 -10.29 64.47 23.75
C SER A 60 -10.90 65.87 23.40
N PRO A 61 -10.81 66.51 22.19
CA PRO A 61 -10.30 66.06 20.88
C PRO A 61 -9.65 67.14 19.93
N CYS A 62 -9.40 66.75 18.67
CA CYS A 62 -9.39 67.55 17.40
C CYS A 62 -8.41 68.73 17.16
N ARG A 63 -7.59 68.65 16.08
CA ARG A 63 -7.70 69.44 14.82
C ARG A 63 -6.60 69.11 13.79
N SER A 64 -6.79 69.52 12.53
CA SER A 64 -5.97 69.15 11.34
C SER A 64 -5.52 70.40 10.51
N PRO A 65 -4.99 70.27 9.27
CA PRO A 65 -3.61 70.65 8.85
C PRO A 65 -3.53 72.04 8.15
N PRO A 66 -2.38 72.45 7.53
CA PRO A 66 -2.21 72.21 6.07
C PRO A 66 -0.77 72.26 5.42
N ARG A 67 -0.70 71.78 4.16
CA ARG A 67 0.13 72.23 2.99
C ARG A 67 1.63 71.83 2.83
N SER A 68 1.95 71.57 1.54
CA SER A 68 3.25 71.30 0.86
C SER A 68 3.73 72.61 0.14
N PRO A 69 4.72 72.69 -0.82
CA PRO A 69 5.44 71.65 -1.62
C PRO A 69 6.96 71.87 -1.94
N HIS A 70 7.66 70.87 -2.53
CA HIS A 70 8.22 70.95 -3.92
C HIS A 70 9.25 69.86 -4.35
N ARG A 71 9.09 69.42 -5.62
CA ARG A 71 10.09 68.95 -6.65
C ARG A 71 10.98 67.71 -6.42
N SER A 72 10.72 66.68 -7.23
CA SER A 72 11.61 65.55 -7.59
C SER A 72 12.70 65.95 -8.60
N PRO A 73 13.74 65.11 -8.83
CA PRO A 73 13.68 64.00 -9.82
C PRO A 73 14.52 62.73 -9.46
N VAL A 74 14.55 61.56 -10.14
CA VAL A 74 13.64 60.78 -11.06
C VAL A 74 14.26 59.34 -11.23
N TYR A 75 13.45 58.34 -11.62
CA TYR A 75 13.79 56.94 -12.06
C TYR A 75 14.32 55.91 -11.04
N GLY A 76 13.70 54.71 -11.03
CA GLY A 76 14.33 53.47 -10.54
C GLY A 76 13.41 52.36 -9.96
N GLY A 77 12.71 51.59 -10.80
CA GLY A 77 12.14 50.27 -10.44
C GLY A 77 10.85 50.25 -9.60
N MET A 78 9.82 49.52 -10.07
CA MET A 78 8.52 49.40 -9.37
C MET A 78 8.41 48.06 -8.61
N ARG A 79 7.89 48.10 -7.38
CA ARG A 79 7.11 46.99 -6.80
C ARG A 79 5.65 47.18 -7.21
N GLY A 80 4.97 46.09 -7.56
CA GLY A 80 3.50 46.04 -7.57
C GLY A 80 2.98 45.79 -6.15
N ASP A 81 1.89 46.46 -5.78
CA ASP A 81 1.21 46.29 -4.50
C ASP A 81 -0.12 45.53 -4.70
N LEU A 82 -0.45 44.61 -3.79
CA LEU A 82 -1.46 43.55 -3.99
C LEU A 82 -2.88 43.95 -3.55
N SER A 83 -3.13 45.24 -3.35
CA SER A 83 -4.27 45.79 -2.60
C SER A 83 -5.50 46.19 -3.44
N VAL A 84 -5.52 45.92 -4.76
CA VAL A 84 -6.53 46.47 -5.70
C VAL A 84 -7.62 45.47 -6.12
N ALA A 85 -7.52 44.19 -5.75
CA ALA A 85 -8.46 43.14 -6.20
C ALA A 85 -9.83 43.12 -5.46
N CYS A 86 -9.93 43.73 -4.28
CA CYS A 86 -11.05 43.48 -3.35
C CYS A 86 -12.20 44.52 -3.36
N GLN A 87 -12.26 45.43 -4.35
CA GLN A 87 -13.30 46.48 -4.42
C GLN A 87 -14.26 46.36 -5.63
N ALA A 88 -14.33 45.18 -6.27
CA ALA A 88 -15.23 44.91 -7.40
C ALA A 88 -16.59 44.27 -7.00
N PHE A 89 -16.84 44.00 -5.72
CA PHE A 89 -17.99 43.21 -5.24
C PHE A 89 -18.89 43.97 -4.24
N ALA A 90 -19.28 45.22 -4.55
CA ALA A 90 -20.10 46.03 -3.65
C ALA A 90 -21.03 47.09 -4.31
N THR A 91 -21.43 46.94 -5.58
CA THR A 91 -22.53 47.75 -6.17
C THR A 91 -23.11 47.10 -7.42
N ASP A 92 -24.33 46.58 -7.32
CA ASP A 92 -25.40 46.62 -8.35
C ASP A 92 -26.64 45.85 -7.83
N LEU A 93 -27.26 46.37 -6.75
CA LEU A 93 -28.40 45.69 -6.12
C LEU A 93 -29.32 46.66 -5.36
N GLU A 94 -29.79 47.73 -6.02
CA GLU A 94 -30.93 48.51 -5.51
C GLU A 94 -31.76 49.15 -6.64
N LEU A 95 -32.99 48.64 -6.83
CA LEU A 95 -34.12 49.41 -7.37
C LEU A 95 -35.45 48.79 -6.90
N ALA A 96 -36.37 49.63 -6.46
CA ALA A 96 -37.61 49.23 -5.78
C ALA A 96 -38.79 49.01 -6.76
N PRO A 97 -39.93 48.40 -6.34
CA PRO A 97 -40.85 47.71 -7.25
C PRO A 97 -41.97 48.59 -7.84
N PRO A 98 -42.53 48.19 -8.99
CA PRO A 98 -43.81 48.69 -9.50
C PRO A 98 -44.99 47.72 -9.26
N ALA A 99 -46.18 48.31 -9.24
CA ALA A 99 -47.48 47.76 -8.87
C ALA A 99 -48.05 46.58 -9.70
N VAL A 100 -49.10 45.96 -9.14
CA VAL A 100 -49.99 45.00 -9.79
C VAL A 100 -50.73 45.63 -10.99
N VAL A 101 -50.71 44.96 -12.14
CA VAL A 101 -51.63 45.17 -13.27
C VAL A 101 -51.97 43.81 -13.87
N GLU A 102 -53.26 43.54 -14.10
CA GLU A 102 -53.72 42.33 -14.80
C GLU A 102 -53.50 42.47 -16.32
N GLY A 103 -53.00 41.43 -16.98
CA GLY A 103 -52.77 41.42 -18.43
C GLY A 103 -52.55 40.02 -18.97
N ASP A 104 -53.57 39.47 -19.65
CA ASP A 104 -53.54 38.14 -20.22
C ASP A 104 -52.81 38.10 -21.58
N SER A 105 -51.83 37.20 -21.72
CA SER A 105 -51.21 36.86 -23.01
C SER A 105 -50.56 35.46 -22.99
N SER A 106 -51.37 34.42 -23.18
CA SER A 106 -50.89 33.04 -23.25
C SER A 106 -50.11 32.74 -24.55
N SER A 107 -48.79 32.52 -24.46
CA SER A 107 -48.01 31.89 -25.55
C SER A 107 -46.76 31.14 -25.07
N SER A 108 -46.53 29.96 -25.65
CA SER A 108 -45.26 29.21 -25.67
C SER A 108 -44.53 28.95 -24.34
N VAL A 109 -45.19 28.27 -23.40
CA VAL A 109 -44.51 27.37 -22.44
C VAL A 109 -44.80 25.92 -22.86
N SER A 110 -44.06 25.42 -23.86
CA SER A 110 -44.38 24.12 -24.50
C SER A 110 -43.17 23.28 -24.94
N GLU A 111 -42.03 23.88 -25.32
CA GLU A 111 -41.02 23.17 -26.11
C GLU A 111 -40.12 22.19 -25.30
N TYR A 112 -40.08 22.30 -23.97
CA TYR A 112 -39.37 21.33 -23.11
C TYR A 112 -40.08 19.95 -22.96
N ARG A 113 -41.17 19.70 -23.71
CA ARG A 113 -41.77 18.35 -23.82
C ARG A 113 -41.57 17.66 -25.18
N GLU A 114 -41.21 18.38 -26.25
CA GLU A 114 -41.24 17.82 -27.61
C GLU A 114 -39.88 17.44 -28.20
N VAL A 115 -38.75 17.77 -27.56
CA VAL A 115 -37.44 17.15 -27.89
C VAL A 115 -37.28 15.74 -27.29
N ARG A 116 -38.39 14.99 -27.18
CA ARG A 116 -38.38 13.52 -27.14
C ARG A 116 -38.39 12.99 -28.57
N GLY A 117 -37.34 13.34 -29.32
CA GLY A 117 -37.17 12.99 -30.73
C GLY A 117 -37.26 11.49 -30.97
N ALA A 118 -37.96 11.08 -32.03
CA ALA A 118 -38.37 9.69 -32.25
C ALA A 118 -37.25 8.80 -32.83
N HIS A 119 -36.32 8.39 -31.98
CA HIS A 119 -35.63 7.11 -32.10
C HIS A 119 -35.99 6.22 -30.91
N ASP A 120 -35.87 4.89 -31.05
CA ASP A 120 -36.55 3.88 -30.23
C ASP A 120 -36.63 4.19 -28.73
N LYS A 121 -37.85 4.09 -28.19
CA LYS A 121 -38.07 4.03 -26.74
C LYS A 121 -37.55 2.70 -26.20
N GLY A 122 -36.25 2.64 -25.94
CA GLY A 122 -35.72 1.70 -24.96
C GLY A 122 -36.43 1.91 -23.62
N SER A 123 -36.82 0.81 -22.99
CA SER A 123 -37.11 0.78 -21.56
C SER A 123 -35.82 0.98 -20.75
N GLY A 124 -35.96 1.40 -19.49
CA GLY A 124 -34.90 1.31 -18.50
C GLY A 124 -33.73 2.28 -18.68
N VAL A 125 -32.67 2.03 -17.89
CA VAL A 125 -31.56 2.96 -17.67
C VAL A 125 -30.35 2.55 -18.50
N PRO A 126 -29.77 3.44 -19.33
CA PRO A 126 -28.61 3.10 -20.15
C PRO A 126 -27.36 2.95 -19.29
N VAL A 127 -26.65 1.84 -19.49
CA VAL A 127 -25.37 1.55 -18.81
C VAL A 127 -24.21 1.99 -19.69
N TYR A 128 -23.30 2.75 -19.09
CA TYR A 128 -21.97 3.09 -19.60
C TYR A 128 -20.90 2.36 -18.77
N VAL A 129 -19.68 2.23 -19.29
CA VAL A 129 -18.54 1.70 -18.53
C VAL A 129 -17.37 2.67 -18.55
N MET A 130 -16.80 2.92 -17.37
CA MET A 130 -15.63 3.78 -17.22
C MET A 130 -14.38 3.08 -17.79
N MET A 131 -13.62 3.77 -18.64
CA MET A 131 -12.39 3.26 -19.26
C MET A 131 -11.23 3.16 -18.24
N PRO A 132 -10.16 2.36 -18.46
CA PRO A 132 -8.93 2.42 -17.68
C PRO A 132 -8.38 3.85 -17.59
N LEU A 133 -7.88 4.26 -16.42
CA LEU A 133 -7.29 5.58 -16.19
C LEU A 133 -6.13 5.87 -17.16
N ASP A 134 -5.33 4.83 -17.49
CA ASP A 134 -4.18 4.87 -18.38
C ASP A 134 -4.55 4.64 -19.88
N SER A 135 -5.81 4.82 -20.28
CA SER A 135 -6.26 4.56 -21.67
C SER A 135 -5.53 5.39 -22.72
N ILE A 136 -5.08 6.61 -22.37
CA ILE A 136 -4.18 7.44 -23.18
C ILE A 136 -2.83 7.51 -22.48
N THR A 137 -1.75 7.31 -23.23
CA THR A 137 -0.38 7.38 -22.71
C THR A 137 0.16 8.82 -22.68
N MET A 138 1.23 9.04 -21.91
CA MET A 138 2.03 10.29 -21.93
C MET A 138 2.53 10.68 -23.34
N ASN A 139 2.63 9.73 -24.27
CA ASN A 139 2.99 9.97 -25.67
C ASN A 139 1.76 10.33 -26.55
N HIS A 140 0.65 10.72 -25.94
CA HIS A 140 -0.64 11.07 -26.58
C HIS A 140 -1.14 10.02 -27.58
N THR A 141 -1.05 8.73 -27.25
CA THR A 141 -1.54 7.60 -28.08
C THR A 141 -2.32 6.60 -27.26
N VAL A 142 -3.24 5.84 -27.89
CA VAL A 142 -4.11 4.88 -27.18
C VAL A 142 -3.31 3.69 -26.65
N ASN A 143 -3.33 3.53 -25.34
CA ASN A 143 -2.69 2.44 -24.64
C ASN A 143 -3.36 1.10 -24.97
N ARG A 144 -2.56 0.02 -25.09
CA ARG A 144 -3.01 -1.34 -25.45
C ARG A 144 -4.07 -1.37 -26.57
N LYS A 145 -3.96 -0.52 -27.61
CA LYS A 145 -5.01 -0.27 -28.64
C LYS A 145 -5.81 -1.49 -29.13
N LYS A 146 -5.17 -2.64 -29.37
CA LYS A 146 -5.86 -3.90 -29.74
C LYS A 146 -6.83 -4.38 -28.64
N ALA A 147 -6.37 -4.39 -27.39
CA ALA A 147 -7.16 -4.74 -26.21
C ALA A 147 -8.37 -3.85 -26.06
N ILE A 148 -8.18 -2.53 -26.17
CA ILE A 148 -9.29 -1.58 -26.09
C ILE A 148 -10.27 -1.82 -27.25
N ASN A 149 -9.81 -2.04 -28.48
CA ASN A 149 -10.72 -2.38 -29.59
C ASN A 149 -11.56 -3.65 -29.32
N ALA A 150 -10.95 -4.73 -28.79
CA ALA A 150 -11.67 -5.96 -28.44
C ALA A 150 -12.64 -5.74 -27.26
N SER A 151 -12.22 -5.00 -26.24
CA SER A 151 -13.02 -4.68 -25.06
C SER A 151 -14.25 -3.83 -25.43
N LEU A 152 -14.10 -2.82 -26.28
CA LEU A 152 -15.20 -2.01 -26.82
C LEU A 152 -16.20 -2.88 -27.61
N GLN A 153 -15.71 -3.82 -28.41
CA GLN A 153 -16.56 -4.76 -29.13
C GLN A 153 -17.33 -5.68 -28.17
N ALA A 154 -16.68 -6.19 -27.11
CA ALA A 154 -17.32 -7.01 -26.08
C ALA A 154 -18.38 -6.20 -25.30
N LEU A 155 -18.07 -4.98 -24.87
CA LEU A 155 -19.03 -4.08 -24.19
C LEU A 155 -20.26 -3.79 -25.05
N LYS A 156 -20.09 -3.42 -26.33
CA LYS A 156 -21.24 -3.23 -27.22
C LYS A 156 -22.06 -4.52 -27.37
N SER A 157 -21.40 -5.67 -27.47
CA SER A 157 -22.08 -6.97 -27.54
C SER A 157 -22.92 -7.23 -26.28
N ALA A 158 -22.42 -6.92 -25.08
CA ALA A 158 -23.16 -7.04 -23.83
C ALA A 158 -24.43 -6.16 -23.75
N GLY A 159 -24.59 -5.18 -24.66
CA GLY A 159 -25.71 -4.25 -24.68
C GLY A 159 -25.42 -2.90 -24.01
N VAL A 160 -24.15 -2.62 -23.68
CA VAL A 160 -23.68 -1.34 -23.13
C VAL A 160 -23.93 -0.22 -24.15
N GLU A 161 -24.38 0.94 -23.66
CA GLU A 161 -24.70 2.08 -24.52
C GLU A 161 -23.43 2.81 -24.97
N GLY A 162 -22.51 3.05 -24.03
CA GLY A 162 -21.28 3.77 -24.28
C GLY A 162 -20.17 3.55 -23.24
N ILE A 163 -19.14 4.37 -23.35
CA ILE A 163 -18.02 4.44 -22.41
C ILE A 163 -17.91 5.83 -21.78
N MET A 164 -17.30 5.91 -20.61
CA MET A 164 -16.87 7.17 -20.00
C MET A 164 -15.34 7.21 -19.92
N MET A 165 -14.73 8.35 -20.29
CA MET A 165 -13.27 8.48 -20.35
C MET A 165 -12.75 9.78 -19.73
N ASP A 166 -11.64 9.68 -19.00
CA ASP A 166 -10.91 10.81 -18.44
C ASP A 166 -10.13 11.55 -19.53
N VAL A 167 -10.44 12.83 -19.75
CA VAL A 167 -9.73 13.73 -20.68
C VAL A 167 -8.78 14.61 -19.87
N TRP A 168 -7.62 14.04 -19.53
CA TRP A 168 -6.64 14.58 -18.60
C TRP A 168 -6.04 15.91 -19.08
N TRP A 169 -6.19 16.95 -18.27
CA TRP A 169 -5.63 18.28 -18.55
C TRP A 169 -4.10 18.21 -18.71
N GLY A 170 -3.41 17.48 -17.81
CA GLY A 170 -1.97 17.26 -17.85
C GLY A 170 -1.44 16.49 -19.06
N LEU A 171 -2.25 15.65 -19.71
CA LEU A 171 -1.87 14.98 -20.96
C LEU A 171 -2.08 15.86 -22.19
N VAL A 172 -3.12 16.70 -22.20
CA VAL A 172 -3.53 17.43 -23.40
C VAL A 172 -2.88 18.81 -23.48
N GLU A 173 -2.80 19.56 -22.38
CA GLU A 173 -2.16 20.89 -22.32
C GLU A 173 -0.82 20.84 -21.55
N GLY A 174 -0.18 19.66 -21.46
CA GLY A 174 0.96 19.39 -20.59
C GLY A 174 2.20 20.26 -20.83
N ASP A 175 2.59 20.45 -22.09
CA ASP A 175 3.84 21.10 -22.47
C ASP A 175 3.84 22.62 -22.22
N SER A 176 2.77 23.32 -22.58
CA SER A 176 2.70 24.78 -22.51
C SER A 176 1.27 25.34 -22.62
N PRO A 177 1.00 26.55 -22.08
CA PRO A 177 -0.31 27.19 -22.15
C PRO A 177 -0.83 27.34 -23.58
N GLY A 178 -2.05 26.86 -23.83
CA GLY A 178 -2.71 26.93 -25.14
C GLY A 178 -2.26 25.88 -26.16
N SER A 179 -1.31 25.00 -25.80
CA SER A 179 -0.80 23.94 -26.70
C SER A 179 -1.52 22.62 -26.47
N TYR A 180 -2.66 22.42 -27.15
CA TYR A 180 -3.54 21.26 -26.95
C TYR A 180 -3.22 20.08 -27.89
N ASN A 181 -2.86 18.92 -27.34
CA ASN A 181 -2.62 17.68 -28.09
C ASN A 181 -3.75 16.64 -27.91
N TRP A 182 -4.65 16.60 -28.90
CA TRP A 182 -5.80 15.68 -28.91
C TRP A 182 -5.53 14.29 -29.51
N GLY A 183 -4.27 13.95 -29.85
CA GLY A 183 -3.90 12.79 -30.67
C GLY A 183 -4.55 11.46 -30.25
N GLY A 184 -4.30 11.02 -29.02
CA GLY A 184 -4.83 9.74 -28.51
C GLY A 184 -6.34 9.76 -28.29
N TYR A 185 -6.91 10.91 -27.94
CA TYR A 185 -8.35 11.08 -27.75
C TYR A 185 -9.11 10.99 -29.09
N ASN A 186 -8.56 11.56 -30.17
CA ASN A 186 -9.06 11.36 -31.54
C ASN A 186 -9.10 9.87 -31.91
N GLU A 187 -8.02 9.13 -31.63
CA GLU A 187 -7.92 7.70 -31.91
C GLU A 187 -8.90 6.85 -31.07
N LEU A 188 -9.10 7.18 -29.79
CA LEU A 188 -9.99 6.46 -28.88
C LEU A 188 -11.49 6.68 -29.19
N ILE A 189 -11.88 7.93 -29.48
CA ILE A 189 -13.29 8.27 -29.71
C ILE A 189 -13.75 7.74 -31.07
N GLU A 190 -12.92 7.78 -32.13
CA GLU A 190 -13.23 7.10 -33.39
C GLU A 190 -13.28 5.56 -33.23
N MET A 191 -12.53 4.98 -32.29
CA MET A 191 -12.67 3.55 -31.95
C MET A 191 -14.01 3.24 -31.27
N ALA A 192 -14.51 4.08 -30.36
CA ALA A 192 -15.83 3.91 -29.75
C ALA A 192 -16.95 4.04 -30.80
N LYS A 193 -16.90 5.10 -31.62
CA LYS A 193 -17.79 5.36 -32.75
C LYS A 193 -17.87 4.20 -33.74
N LYS A 194 -16.72 3.62 -34.11
CA LYS A 194 -16.63 2.46 -35.02
C LYS A 194 -17.41 1.24 -34.50
N HIS A 195 -17.49 1.06 -33.18
CA HIS A 195 -18.28 0.01 -32.54
C HIS A 195 -19.70 0.45 -32.17
N GLY A 196 -20.13 1.67 -32.54
CA GLY A 196 -21.44 2.20 -32.20
C GLY A 196 -21.65 2.45 -30.70
N LEU A 197 -20.57 2.65 -29.93
CA LEU A 197 -20.61 3.07 -28.53
C LEU A 197 -20.67 4.60 -28.44
N LYS A 198 -21.51 5.09 -27.53
CA LYS A 198 -21.52 6.51 -27.13
C LYS A 198 -20.34 6.83 -26.20
N VAL A 199 -20.04 8.10 -26.02
CA VAL A 199 -18.94 8.61 -25.19
C VAL A 199 -19.45 9.68 -24.23
N GLN A 200 -19.17 9.49 -22.95
CA GLN A 200 -19.17 10.54 -21.92
C GLN A 200 -17.71 10.97 -21.72
N ALA A 201 -17.39 12.24 -21.95
CA ALA A 201 -16.03 12.77 -21.85
C ALA A 201 -15.87 13.60 -20.57
N VAL A 202 -14.98 13.19 -19.66
CA VAL A 202 -14.70 13.93 -18.43
C VAL A 202 -13.61 14.96 -18.69
N MET A 203 -13.88 16.25 -18.48
CA MET A 203 -12.87 17.31 -18.51
C MET A 203 -12.06 17.24 -17.21
N SER A 204 -11.07 16.35 -17.17
CA SER A 204 -10.32 15.98 -15.98
C SER A 204 -9.24 17.02 -15.67
N PHE A 205 -9.67 18.14 -15.09
CA PHE A 205 -8.84 19.27 -14.60
C PHE A 205 -8.11 18.98 -13.27
N HIS A 206 -7.93 17.70 -12.93
CA HIS A 206 -7.36 17.22 -11.68
C HIS A 206 -6.25 16.19 -11.96
N GLN A 207 -5.44 15.91 -10.95
CA GLN A 207 -4.44 14.84 -11.00
C GLN A 207 -5.10 13.45 -10.87
N CYS A 208 -4.67 12.49 -11.69
CA CYS A 208 -4.82 11.07 -11.41
C CYS A 208 -3.70 10.63 -10.46
N GLY A 209 -4.02 9.95 -9.36
CA GLY A 209 -3.03 9.46 -8.39
C GLY A 209 -3.13 10.17 -7.05
N GLY A 210 -3.50 9.43 -6.00
CA GLY A 210 -3.65 9.91 -4.63
C GLY A 210 -4.94 9.45 -3.95
N ASN A 211 -5.93 9.02 -4.73
CA ASN A 211 -7.22 8.53 -4.27
C ASN A 211 -7.33 6.99 -4.34
N VAL A 212 -8.38 6.45 -3.71
CA VAL A 212 -8.73 5.02 -3.78
C VAL A 212 -9.03 4.60 -5.22
N GLY A 213 -8.30 3.60 -5.71
CA GLY A 213 -8.50 3.02 -7.05
C GLY A 213 -7.65 3.64 -8.18
N ASP A 214 -6.84 4.66 -7.88
CA ASP A 214 -5.93 5.25 -8.87
C ASP A 214 -4.81 4.27 -9.28
N SER A 215 -4.82 3.83 -10.54
CA SER A 215 -3.86 2.85 -11.09
C SER A 215 -2.71 3.47 -11.90
N CYS A 216 -2.68 4.79 -12.04
CA CYS A 216 -1.59 5.55 -12.67
C CYS A 216 -1.45 6.95 -12.06
N ASN A 217 -0.29 7.58 -12.25
CA ASN A 217 -0.05 8.97 -11.88
C ASN A 217 -0.05 9.85 -13.14
N ILE A 218 -0.94 10.86 -13.18
CA ILE A 218 -1.04 11.86 -14.24
C ILE A 218 -1.29 13.21 -13.54
N PRO A 219 -0.27 14.06 -13.32
CA PRO A 219 -0.43 15.32 -12.60
C PRO A 219 -1.18 16.39 -13.40
N LEU A 220 -1.42 17.53 -12.77
CA LEU A 220 -1.75 18.78 -13.46
C LEU A 220 -0.66 19.13 -14.50
N PRO A 221 -0.95 19.96 -15.54
CA PRO A 221 0.06 20.35 -16.52
C PRO A 221 1.31 20.93 -15.84
N LYS A 222 2.50 20.55 -16.32
CA LYS A 222 3.76 20.95 -15.68
C LYS A 222 3.86 22.46 -15.47
N TRP A 223 3.44 23.23 -16.47
CA TRP A 223 3.47 24.70 -16.42
C TRP A 223 2.49 25.32 -15.41
N VAL A 224 1.48 24.56 -14.94
CA VAL A 224 0.58 24.95 -13.83
C VAL A 224 1.23 24.67 -12.50
N VAL A 225 1.85 23.50 -12.33
CA VAL A 225 2.65 23.14 -11.15
C VAL A 225 3.77 24.16 -10.92
N GLU A 226 4.45 24.58 -12.00
CA GLU A 226 5.44 25.68 -12.00
C GLU A 226 4.91 27.05 -11.51
N GLU A 227 3.60 27.30 -11.50
CA GLU A 227 3.03 28.50 -10.85
C GLU A 227 2.63 28.22 -9.39
N ILE A 228 2.13 27.01 -9.07
CA ILE A 228 1.85 26.58 -7.68
C ILE A 228 3.15 26.58 -6.85
N ASP A 229 4.28 26.17 -7.42
CA ASP A 229 5.58 26.19 -6.70
C ASP A 229 6.12 27.59 -6.43
N LYS A 230 5.67 28.61 -7.19
CA LYS A 230 5.96 30.03 -6.91
C LYS A 230 4.98 30.63 -5.91
N ASP A 231 3.76 30.11 -5.90
CA ASP A 231 2.65 30.61 -5.11
C ASP A 231 1.81 29.44 -4.58
N GLN A 232 2.26 28.85 -3.46
CA GLN A 232 1.65 27.65 -2.89
C GLN A 232 0.23 27.87 -2.36
N ASP A 233 -0.25 29.12 -2.30
CA ASP A 233 -1.66 29.43 -2.04
C ASP A 233 -2.57 29.18 -3.25
N LEU A 234 -2.02 28.79 -4.40
CA LEU A 234 -2.79 28.23 -5.53
C LEU A 234 -3.22 26.78 -5.28
N ALA A 235 -2.68 26.10 -4.27
CA ALA A 235 -3.08 24.77 -3.85
C ALA A 235 -4.11 24.85 -2.70
N TYR A 236 -5.06 23.91 -2.66
CA TYR A 236 -5.94 23.76 -1.49
C TYR A 236 -5.13 23.49 -0.22
N THR A 237 -5.56 24.06 0.91
CA THR A 237 -4.70 24.16 2.10
C THR A 237 -5.48 23.97 3.40
N ASP A 238 -4.99 23.10 4.28
CA ASP A 238 -5.58 22.84 5.59
C ASP A 238 -5.03 23.73 6.73
N GLN A 239 -5.61 23.60 7.93
CA GLN A 239 -5.26 24.41 9.10
C GLN A 239 -3.83 24.21 9.62
N TRP A 240 -3.13 23.14 9.19
CA TRP A 240 -1.73 22.88 9.53
C TRP A 240 -0.78 23.36 8.41
N GLY A 241 -1.32 23.98 7.35
CA GLY A 241 -0.56 24.51 6.22
C GLY A 241 -0.17 23.45 5.19
N LYS A 242 -0.66 22.20 5.29
CA LYS A 242 -0.41 21.19 4.25
C LYS A 242 -1.18 21.59 3.00
N ARG A 243 -0.49 21.51 1.86
CA ARG A 243 -1.00 21.83 0.52
C ARG A 243 -1.42 20.54 -0.20
N ASN A 244 -2.51 20.59 -0.96
CA ASN A 244 -2.93 19.53 -1.88
C ASN A 244 -2.80 20.05 -3.33
N TYR A 245 -1.97 19.37 -4.13
CA TYR A 245 -1.62 19.73 -5.51
C TYR A 245 -2.53 19.06 -6.57
N GLU A 246 -3.57 18.32 -6.15
CA GLU A 246 -4.45 17.56 -7.03
C GLU A 246 -5.36 18.45 -7.89
N TYR A 247 -5.69 19.65 -7.39
CA TYR A 247 -6.55 20.64 -8.04
C TYR A 247 -6.16 22.06 -7.58
N VAL A 248 -6.41 23.06 -8.44
CA VAL A 248 -6.12 24.47 -8.14
C VAL A 248 -7.22 25.08 -7.26
N SER A 249 -6.87 25.73 -6.15
CA SER A 249 -7.84 26.25 -5.18
C SER A 249 -8.85 27.21 -5.81
N LEU A 250 -10.14 26.95 -5.59
CA LEU A 250 -11.24 27.80 -6.07
C LEU A 250 -11.18 29.25 -5.57
N GLY A 251 -10.35 29.54 -4.55
CA GLY A 251 -10.10 30.90 -4.08
C GLY A 251 -9.50 31.81 -5.15
N CYS A 252 -8.80 31.25 -6.16
CA CYS A 252 -8.17 31.99 -7.24
C CYS A 252 -8.88 31.90 -8.61
N ASP A 253 -10.06 31.27 -8.70
CA ASP A 253 -10.86 31.00 -9.91
C ASP A 253 -10.85 32.10 -11.00
N THR A 254 -10.95 33.35 -10.57
CA THR A 254 -11.11 34.55 -11.42
C THR A 254 -9.85 35.42 -11.49
N ILE A 255 -8.76 35.05 -10.80
CA ILE A 255 -7.52 35.82 -10.68
C ILE A 255 -6.52 35.29 -11.73
N PRO A 256 -5.85 36.15 -12.54
CA PRO A 256 -5.04 35.73 -13.69
C PRO A 256 -3.64 35.18 -13.32
N VAL A 257 -3.60 34.21 -12.40
CA VAL A 257 -2.40 33.63 -11.79
C VAL A 257 -1.67 32.61 -12.67
N LEU A 258 -2.38 31.92 -13.58
CA LEU A 258 -1.84 30.86 -14.42
C LEU A 258 -1.28 31.42 -15.73
N LYS A 259 -0.02 31.90 -15.66
CA LYS A 259 0.71 32.55 -16.77
C LYS A 259 -0.06 33.73 -17.41
N GLY A 260 -0.93 34.41 -16.66
CA GLY A 260 -1.78 35.51 -17.11
C GLY A 260 -3.23 35.14 -17.45
N ARG A 261 -3.64 33.88 -17.32
CA ARG A 261 -5.04 33.41 -17.33
C ARG A 261 -5.49 33.04 -15.92
N SER A 262 -6.80 33.05 -15.64
CA SER A 262 -7.35 32.47 -14.42
C SER A 262 -7.63 30.96 -14.58
N PRO A 263 -7.80 30.18 -13.50
CA PRO A 263 -8.16 28.77 -13.57
C PRO A 263 -9.42 28.53 -14.43
N VAL A 264 -10.51 29.28 -14.19
CA VAL A 264 -11.75 29.18 -14.96
C VAL A 264 -11.55 29.56 -16.45
N GLN A 265 -10.62 30.47 -16.76
CA GLN A 265 -10.25 30.77 -18.15
C GLN A 265 -9.50 29.60 -18.80
N CYS A 266 -8.53 28.99 -18.12
CA CYS A 266 -7.85 27.79 -18.61
C CYS A 266 -8.84 26.64 -18.87
N TYR A 267 -9.75 26.38 -17.94
CA TYR A 267 -10.79 25.35 -18.08
C TYR A 267 -11.72 25.64 -19.28
N ALA A 268 -12.12 26.90 -19.46
CA ALA A 268 -12.95 27.31 -20.59
C ALA A 268 -12.20 27.23 -21.94
N ASP A 269 -10.92 27.59 -22.00
CA ASP A 269 -10.09 27.46 -23.21
C ASP A 269 -9.89 25.98 -23.60
N PHE A 270 -9.64 25.12 -22.61
CA PHE A 270 -9.55 23.68 -22.80
C PHE A 270 -10.86 23.10 -23.37
N MET A 271 -12.01 23.46 -22.78
CA MET A 271 -13.32 23.03 -23.26
C MET A 271 -13.64 23.56 -24.68
N ARG A 272 -13.25 24.80 -25.01
CA ARG A 272 -13.34 25.34 -26.39
C ARG A 272 -12.50 24.53 -27.37
N SER A 273 -11.25 24.23 -27.00
CA SER A 273 -10.33 23.44 -27.82
C SER A 273 -10.83 22.00 -28.04
N PHE A 274 -11.37 21.37 -26.98
CA PHE A 274 -12.03 20.06 -27.07
C PHE A 274 -13.20 20.13 -28.04
N ARG A 275 -14.11 21.09 -27.84
CA ARG A 275 -15.27 21.29 -28.72
C ARG A 275 -14.84 21.49 -30.17
N ASP A 276 -13.91 22.38 -30.44
CA ASP A 276 -13.59 22.77 -31.82
C ASP A 276 -12.86 21.66 -32.60
N ASN A 277 -12.11 20.80 -31.91
CA ASN A 277 -11.56 19.54 -32.43
C ASN A 277 -12.66 18.49 -32.65
N PHE A 278 -13.51 18.24 -31.64
CA PHE A 278 -14.48 17.14 -31.62
C PHE A 278 -15.90 17.49 -32.12
N LYS A 279 -16.15 18.71 -32.60
CA LYS A 279 -17.48 19.22 -33.06
C LYS A 279 -18.23 18.35 -34.07
N HIS A 280 -17.51 17.48 -34.78
CA HIS A 280 -18.06 16.55 -35.76
C HIS A 280 -18.58 15.24 -35.13
N LEU A 281 -18.40 15.07 -33.82
CA LEU A 281 -18.77 13.91 -32.99
C LEU A 281 -19.68 14.27 -31.81
N LEU A 282 -19.76 15.55 -31.41
CA LEU A 282 -20.68 16.02 -30.37
C LEU A 282 -22.14 15.78 -30.76
N GLY A 283 -23.00 15.46 -29.79
CA GLY A 283 -24.42 15.20 -29.97
C GLY A 283 -24.76 13.84 -30.59
N ASP A 284 -23.88 13.28 -31.43
CA ASP A 284 -23.96 11.88 -31.86
C ASP A 284 -23.08 10.97 -30.98
N THR A 285 -21.77 10.91 -31.23
CA THR A 285 -20.88 9.96 -30.58
C THR A 285 -20.58 10.41 -29.15
N ILE A 286 -20.17 11.66 -28.97
CA ILE A 286 -19.93 12.28 -27.66
C ILE A 286 -21.24 12.90 -27.20
N VAL A 287 -21.93 12.23 -26.29
CA VAL A 287 -23.28 12.56 -25.83
C VAL A 287 -23.29 13.37 -24.54
N GLU A 288 -22.17 13.42 -23.83
CA GLU A 288 -22.06 14.07 -22.52
C GLU A 288 -20.63 14.59 -22.28
N ILE A 289 -20.55 15.78 -21.68
CA ILE A 289 -19.34 16.40 -21.14
C ILE A 289 -19.51 16.45 -19.63
N GLN A 290 -18.82 15.58 -18.89
CA GLN A 290 -18.72 15.71 -17.44
C GLN A 290 -17.61 16.71 -17.15
N VAL A 291 -17.83 17.69 -16.27
CA VAL A 291 -16.85 18.76 -16.02
C VAL A 291 -16.28 18.63 -14.62
N GLY A 292 -14.95 18.46 -14.51
CA GLY A 292 -14.25 18.25 -13.24
C GLY A 292 -14.10 19.54 -12.42
N MET A 293 -14.52 19.52 -11.16
CA MET A 293 -14.62 20.73 -10.30
C MET A 293 -13.95 20.55 -8.93
N GLY A 294 -12.86 19.79 -8.91
CA GLY A 294 -12.15 19.44 -7.70
C GLY A 294 -11.36 18.13 -7.81
N PRO A 295 -10.84 17.62 -6.68
CA PRO A 295 -10.18 16.31 -6.58
C PRO A 295 -11.06 15.17 -7.10
N ALA A 296 -10.45 14.16 -7.75
CA ALA A 296 -11.13 13.09 -8.49
C ALA A 296 -12.20 13.57 -9.52
N GLY A 297 -12.17 14.85 -9.91
CA GLY A 297 -13.17 15.51 -10.76
C GLY A 297 -14.46 15.91 -10.03
N GLU A 298 -14.55 15.63 -8.73
CA GLU A 298 -15.75 15.81 -7.93
C GLU A 298 -15.88 17.26 -7.46
N LEU A 299 -17.09 17.82 -7.47
CA LEU A 299 -17.36 19.14 -6.89
C LEU A 299 -17.30 19.05 -5.35
N ARG A 300 -16.08 19.16 -4.79
CA ARG A 300 -15.79 19.15 -3.35
C ARG A 300 -14.43 19.77 -3.05
N TYR A 301 -14.14 19.95 -1.77
CA TYR A 301 -12.77 20.17 -1.28
C TYR A 301 -12.01 18.84 -1.07
N PRO A 302 -10.68 18.82 -1.10
CA PRO A 302 -9.86 17.62 -0.81
C PRO A 302 -9.75 17.36 0.71
N SER A 303 -10.88 17.16 1.38
CA SER A 303 -10.92 17.02 2.85
C SER A 303 -10.53 15.65 3.39
N TYR A 304 -10.40 14.63 2.53
CA TYR A 304 -10.07 13.24 2.89
C TYR A 304 -8.92 12.62 2.07
N PRO A 305 -7.71 13.24 2.02
CA PRO A 305 -6.60 12.71 1.24
C PRO A 305 -5.99 11.45 1.88
N GLU A 306 -6.12 10.28 1.25
CA GLU A 306 -5.47 9.04 1.74
C GLU A 306 -3.95 9.03 1.56
N GLU A 307 -3.41 9.91 0.71
CA GLU A 307 -1.99 10.03 0.41
C GLU A 307 -1.14 10.17 1.70
N ASN A 308 -0.09 9.36 1.80
CA ASN A 308 0.78 9.21 2.97
C ASN A 308 0.04 8.88 4.29
N GLY A 309 -1.19 8.36 4.19
CA GLY A 309 -2.04 8.02 5.33
C GLY A 309 -2.58 9.22 6.11
N THR A 310 -2.62 10.40 5.49
CA THR A 310 -3.03 11.69 6.09
C THR A 310 -4.45 11.59 6.67
N TRP A 311 -5.40 11.19 5.82
CA TRP A 311 -6.73 10.75 6.21
C TRP A 311 -6.87 9.23 6.02
N ARG A 312 -7.77 8.61 6.79
CA ARG A 312 -8.20 7.23 6.65
C ARG A 312 -9.69 7.13 6.95
N PHE A 313 -10.40 6.31 6.20
CA PHE A 313 -11.80 5.98 6.51
C PHE A 313 -11.92 5.38 7.92
N PRO A 314 -12.88 5.82 8.77
CA PRO A 314 -13.99 6.73 8.49
C PRO A 314 -13.79 8.16 9.08
N GLY A 315 -12.60 8.74 9.06
CA GLY A 315 -12.32 10.02 9.75
C GLY A 315 -13.13 11.23 9.27
N ILE A 316 -13.28 12.25 10.13
CA ILE A 316 -14.02 13.50 9.82
C ILE A 316 -13.46 14.36 8.69
N GLY A 317 -12.21 14.16 8.27
CA GLY A 317 -11.54 15.03 7.31
C GLY A 317 -11.12 16.38 7.90
N ALA A 318 -10.73 17.33 7.05
CA ALA A 318 -10.39 18.69 7.48
C ALA A 318 -10.82 19.75 6.47
N PHE A 319 -11.14 20.97 6.95
CA PHE A 319 -11.46 22.12 6.10
C PHE A 319 -10.21 22.59 5.30
N GLN A 320 -10.38 22.83 4.01
CA GLN A 320 -9.27 23.08 3.06
C GLN A 320 -9.18 24.56 2.62
N CYS A 321 -9.58 25.48 3.50
CA CYS A 321 -9.80 26.90 3.20
C CYS A 321 -8.70 27.86 3.69
N PHE A 322 -7.49 27.36 3.99
CA PHE A 322 -6.45 28.13 4.68
C PHE A 322 -5.43 28.79 3.74
N ASP A 323 -5.60 28.68 2.43
CA ASP A 323 -4.84 29.45 1.46
C ASP A 323 -5.18 30.95 1.54
N LYS A 324 -4.24 31.82 1.15
CA LYS A 324 -4.44 33.27 1.29
C LYS A 324 -5.65 33.82 0.53
N TYR A 325 -6.11 33.18 -0.54
CA TYR A 325 -7.24 33.66 -1.36
C TYR A 325 -8.56 33.31 -0.69
N MET A 326 -8.75 32.06 -0.26
CA MET A 326 -9.90 31.64 0.53
C MET A 326 -9.96 32.38 1.87
N ILE A 327 -8.83 32.56 2.57
CA ILE A 327 -8.77 33.39 3.79
C ILE A 327 -9.12 34.87 3.50
N SER A 328 -8.81 35.40 2.33
CA SER A 328 -9.21 36.78 1.94
C SER A 328 -10.71 36.87 1.63
N SER A 329 -11.29 35.85 1.00
CA SER A 329 -12.74 35.71 0.80
C SER A 329 -13.50 35.63 2.13
N LEU A 330 -13.00 34.82 3.08
CA LEU A 330 -13.56 34.69 4.43
C LEU A 330 -13.55 36.03 5.18
N LYS A 331 -12.48 36.84 5.04
CA LYS A 331 -12.40 38.19 5.62
C LYS A 331 -13.45 39.13 5.05
N ALA A 332 -13.59 39.19 3.73
CA ALA A 332 -14.60 40.02 3.09
C ALA A 332 -16.03 39.60 3.47
N ALA A 333 -16.31 38.30 3.53
CA ALA A 333 -17.61 37.77 3.97
C ALA A 333 -17.91 38.12 5.44
N ALA A 334 -16.90 38.04 6.31
CA ALA A 334 -17.00 38.37 7.73
C ALA A 334 -17.23 39.88 7.95
N GLU A 335 -16.50 40.74 7.23
CA GLU A 335 -16.71 42.19 7.23
C GLU A 335 -18.12 42.57 6.74
N ALA A 336 -18.59 41.96 5.64
CA ALA A 336 -19.93 42.18 5.11
C ALA A 336 -21.06 41.76 6.07
N ASN A 337 -20.82 40.76 6.92
CA ASN A 337 -21.75 40.35 7.99
C ASN A 337 -21.65 41.22 9.26
N GLY A 338 -20.86 42.30 9.25
CA GLY A 338 -20.61 43.13 10.43
C GLY A 338 -19.82 42.41 11.53
N LYS A 339 -19.05 41.39 11.14
CA LYS A 339 -18.38 40.42 12.01
C LYS A 339 -16.91 40.19 11.64
N PRO A 340 -16.08 41.24 11.52
CA PRO A 340 -14.67 41.10 11.11
C PRO A 340 -13.87 40.15 12.01
N GLU A 341 -14.27 39.94 13.27
CA GLU A 341 -13.63 38.96 14.17
C GLU A 341 -13.71 37.51 13.65
N TRP A 342 -14.72 37.17 12.85
CA TRP A 342 -14.93 35.85 12.25
C TRP A 342 -14.10 35.61 10.98
N GLY A 343 -13.47 36.65 10.43
CA GLY A 343 -12.72 36.56 9.17
C GLY A 343 -11.28 36.07 9.31
N SER A 344 -10.74 36.07 10.54
CA SER A 344 -9.30 35.91 10.74
C SER A 344 -8.73 34.54 10.37
N THR A 345 -9.53 33.47 10.51
CA THR A 345 -9.18 32.06 10.28
C THR A 345 -10.46 31.23 10.08
N GLY A 346 -10.34 30.06 9.44
CA GLY A 346 -11.37 29.01 9.56
C GLY A 346 -11.39 28.37 10.96
N PRO A 347 -12.36 27.48 11.26
CA PRO A 347 -12.51 26.86 12.58
C PRO A 347 -11.30 25.97 12.94
N THR A 348 -10.57 26.36 13.99
CA THR A 348 -9.41 25.61 14.50
C THR A 348 -9.78 24.58 15.57
N ASP A 349 -11.06 24.50 15.96
CA ASP A 349 -11.62 23.51 16.88
C ASP A 349 -12.24 22.30 16.13
N ALA A 350 -11.98 22.20 14.82
CA ALA A 350 -12.47 21.15 13.92
C ALA A 350 -11.83 19.77 14.15
N GLY A 351 -10.77 19.66 14.96
CA GLY A 351 -10.02 18.42 15.15
C GLY A 351 -9.12 18.06 13.96
N HIS A 352 -8.62 16.82 13.94
CA HIS A 352 -7.76 16.28 12.89
C HIS A 352 -8.53 15.35 11.93
N TYR A 353 -7.97 15.13 10.73
CA TYR A 353 -8.51 14.25 9.67
C TYR A 353 -9.15 12.94 10.18
N ASN A 354 -8.51 12.30 11.16
CA ASN A 354 -8.85 10.95 11.64
C ASN A 354 -9.60 10.93 12.99
N ASN A 355 -10.05 12.09 13.50
CA ASN A 355 -10.91 12.15 14.68
C ASN A 355 -12.33 11.64 14.38
N TRP A 356 -13.08 11.34 15.44
CA TRP A 356 -14.54 11.16 15.39
C TRP A 356 -15.26 12.49 15.63
N PRO A 357 -16.53 12.65 15.18
CA PRO A 357 -17.27 13.90 15.34
C PRO A 357 -17.44 14.34 16.79
N GLU A 358 -17.51 13.41 17.74
CA GLU A 358 -17.63 13.73 19.17
C GLU A 358 -16.29 14.09 19.84
N ASP A 359 -15.14 13.73 19.22
CA ASP A 359 -13.81 14.12 19.70
C ASP A 359 -13.50 15.59 19.34
N ALA A 360 -14.03 16.06 18.21
CA ALA A 360 -13.81 17.40 17.69
C ALA A 360 -14.80 18.42 18.30
N PRO A 361 -14.33 19.44 19.05
CA PRO A 361 -15.22 20.42 19.67
C PRO A 361 -16.14 21.17 18.69
N PHE A 362 -15.72 21.37 17.44
CA PHE A 362 -16.57 21.95 16.40
C PHE A 362 -17.71 21.02 15.98
N PHE A 363 -17.50 19.69 15.93
CA PHE A 363 -18.44 18.74 15.31
C PHE A 363 -19.32 17.94 16.27
N LYS A 364 -19.01 17.95 17.58
CA LYS A 364 -19.75 17.17 18.59
C LYS A 364 -21.26 17.46 18.61
N LYS A 365 -22.05 16.46 19.00
CA LYS A 365 -23.52 16.47 18.93
C LYS A 365 -24.19 17.52 19.81
N GLU A 366 -23.65 17.78 21.01
CA GLU A 366 -24.22 18.72 22.00
C GLU A 366 -23.25 19.88 22.24
N GLY A 367 -23.67 21.11 21.91
CA GLY A 367 -22.85 22.32 22.07
C GLY A 367 -21.59 22.36 21.18
N GLY A 368 -21.63 21.75 20.01
CA GLY A 368 -20.56 21.81 19.00
C GLY A 368 -20.62 23.08 18.14
N GLY A 369 -19.46 23.58 17.73
CA GLY A 369 -19.33 24.81 16.93
C GLY A 369 -20.17 24.84 15.64
N TRP A 370 -20.42 23.68 15.01
CA TRP A 370 -21.19 23.50 13.77
C TRP A 370 -22.63 24.04 13.80
N ASN A 371 -23.23 24.19 14.99
CA ASN A 371 -24.57 24.79 15.18
C ASN A 371 -24.57 26.09 16.01
N ALA A 372 -23.39 26.65 16.29
CA ALA A 372 -23.27 28.02 16.78
C ALA A 372 -23.39 29.02 15.63
N THR A 373 -23.67 30.29 15.92
CA THR A 373 -23.82 31.36 14.91
C THR A 373 -22.58 31.56 14.04
N TYR A 374 -21.38 31.33 14.57
CA TYR A 374 -20.15 31.31 13.79
C TYR A 374 -20.06 30.09 12.84
N GLY A 375 -20.48 28.91 13.31
CA GLY A 375 -20.53 27.70 12.47
C GLY A 375 -21.53 27.82 11.33
N GLU A 376 -22.72 28.38 11.59
CA GLU A 376 -23.72 28.68 10.56
C GLU A 376 -23.17 29.65 9.51
N PHE A 377 -22.51 30.74 9.93
CA PHE A 377 -21.81 31.66 9.04
C PHE A 377 -20.72 30.97 8.21
N PHE A 378 -19.78 30.27 8.87
CA PHE A 378 -18.63 29.67 8.20
C PHE A 378 -19.02 28.55 7.24
N LEU A 379 -19.91 27.64 7.66
CA LEU A 379 -20.38 26.54 6.81
C LEU A 379 -21.23 27.04 5.64
N THR A 380 -21.99 28.12 5.83
CA THR A 380 -22.68 28.80 4.71
C THR A 380 -21.67 29.39 3.74
N TRP A 381 -20.65 30.11 4.19
CA TRP A 381 -19.59 30.65 3.32
C TRP A 381 -18.83 29.55 2.57
N TYR A 382 -18.34 28.52 3.27
CA TYR A 382 -17.51 27.45 2.72
C TYR A 382 -18.27 26.61 1.68
N SER A 383 -19.55 26.30 1.93
CA SER A 383 -20.40 25.58 0.98
C SER A 383 -20.91 26.46 -0.17
N GLN A 384 -21.24 27.73 0.07
CA GLN A 384 -21.65 28.65 -0.99
C GLN A 384 -20.49 28.91 -1.96
N LEU A 385 -19.27 29.09 -1.46
CA LEU A 385 -18.10 29.34 -2.31
C LEU A 385 -17.78 28.16 -3.26
N LEU A 386 -18.08 26.92 -2.82
CA LEU A 386 -18.05 25.71 -3.66
C LEU A 386 -19.19 25.68 -4.68
N ILE A 387 -20.41 26.06 -4.29
CA ILE A 387 -21.55 26.18 -5.21
C ILE A 387 -21.26 27.26 -6.28
N ASP A 388 -20.63 28.38 -5.91
CA ASP A 388 -20.28 29.46 -6.83
C ASP A 388 -19.15 29.05 -7.79
N HIS A 389 -18.22 28.20 -7.36
CA HIS A 389 -17.21 27.57 -8.24
C HIS A 389 -17.89 26.67 -9.27
N GLY A 390 -18.83 25.84 -8.84
CA GLY A 390 -19.67 25.05 -9.74
C GLY A 390 -20.47 25.92 -10.71
N GLU A 391 -21.16 26.95 -10.23
CA GLU A 391 -21.91 27.91 -11.06
C GLU A 391 -21.03 28.56 -12.13
N ARG A 392 -19.80 29.01 -11.78
CA ARG A 392 -18.83 29.58 -12.73
C ARG A 392 -18.44 28.59 -13.83
N ILE A 393 -18.08 27.37 -13.47
CA ILE A 393 -17.57 26.38 -14.43
C ILE A 393 -18.70 25.77 -15.27
N VAL A 394 -19.86 25.47 -14.68
CA VAL A 394 -21.05 25.01 -15.44
C VAL A 394 -21.52 26.09 -16.41
N SER A 395 -21.56 27.37 -16.01
CA SER A 395 -21.90 28.48 -16.91
C SER A 395 -20.96 28.56 -18.11
N ALA A 396 -19.65 28.40 -17.88
CA ALA A 396 -18.65 28.39 -18.94
C ALA A 396 -18.82 27.18 -19.87
N ALA A 397 -19.01 25.98 -19.32
CA ALA A 397 -19.27 24.75 -20.09
C ALA A 397 -20.55 24.89 -20.93
N LYS A 398 -21.63 25.40 -20.34
CA LYS A 398 -22.90 25.64 -21.04
C LYS A 398 -22.70 26.57 -22.22
N SER A 399 -22.12 27.75 -22.01
CA SER A 399 -21.80 28.70 -23.07
C SER A 399 -20.88 28.15 -24.17
N ILE A 400 -20.18 27.04 -23.93
CA ILE A 400 -19.33 26.37 -24.93
C ILE A 400 -20.13 25.30 -25.71
N PHE A 401 -20.98 24.53 -25.04
CA PHE A 401 -21.59 23.30 -25.57
C PHE A 401 -23.11 23.36 -25.86
N GLU A 402 -23.83 24.44 -25.51
CA GLU A 402 -25.31 24.52 -25.58
C GLU A 402 -25.92 24.11 -26.94
N ASP A 403 -25.34 24.56 -28.07
CA ASP A 403 -25.80 24.20 -29.42
C ASP A 403 -25.24 22.86 -29.97
N THR A 404 -24.47 22.11 -29.18
CA THR A 404 -23.71 20.93 -29.69
C THR A 404 -24.44 19.60 -29.53
N GLY A 405 -25.58 19.58 -28.83
CA GLY A 405 -26.35 18.36 -28.54
C GLY A 405 -25.73 17.45 -27.48
N ALA A 406 -24.47 17.67 -27.06
CA ALA A 406 -23.89 17.00 -25.91
C ALA A 406 -24.45 17.59 -24.60
N LYS A 407 -24.83 16.72 -23.66
CA LYS A 407 -25.29 17.12 -22.33
C LYS A 407 -24.10 17.53 -21.46
N ILE A 408 -24.35 18.25 -20.36
CA ILE A 408 -23.33 18.56 -19.35
C ILE A 408 -23.67 17.80 -18.07
N SER A 409 -22.67 17.27 -17.38
CA SER A 409 -22.83 16.66 -16.05
C SER A 409 -21.76 17.10 -15.06
N VAL A 410 -22.07 17.01 -13.77
CA VAL A 410 -21.14 17.30 -12.67
C VAL A 410 -21.21 16.17 -11.66
N LYS A 411 -20.03 15.68 -11.26
CA LYS A 411 -19.89 14.57 -10.31
C LYS A 411 -19.87 15.09 -8.87
N ILE A 412 -20.71 14.51 -8.03
CA ILE A 412 -20.87 14.84 -6.61
C ILE A 412 -20.53 13.60 -5.78
N ALA A 413 -19.72 13.76 -4.73
CA ALA A 413 -19.15 12.65 -3.98
C ALA A 413 -20.14 12.04 -2.95
N GLY A 414 -20.22 10.71 -2.92
CA GLY A 414 -21.01 9.91 -1.97
C GLY A 414 -20.37 9.79 -0.59
N ILE A 415 -20.37 10.87 0.19
CA ILE A 415 -19.73 10.93 1.51
C ILE A 415 -20.64 10.28 2.57
N HIS A 416 -20.60 8.95 2.63
CA HIS A 416 -21.57 8.13 3.35
C HIS A 416 -21.28 7.87 4.83
N TRP A 417 -20.07 8.16 5.31
CA TRP A 417 -19.65 7.89 6.70
C TRP A 417 -20.03 9.04 7.64
N HIS A 418 -20.29 8.72 8.91
CA HIS A 418 -20.83 9.63 9.93
C HIS A 418 -22.17 10.34 9.59
N TYR A 419 -22.82 10.01 8.46
CA TYR A 419 -24.15 10.51 8.08
C TYR A 419 -25.21 10.23 9.17
N GLY A 420 -25.05 9.18 9.98
CA GLY A 420 -25.95 8.88 11.11
C GLY A 420 -25.80 9.81 12.34
N THR A 421 -24.88 10.79 12.32
CA THR A 421 -24.66 11.74 13.43
C THR A 421 -25.67 12.90 13.43
N ARG A 422 -25.36 14.02 14.10
CA ARG A 422 -26.09 15.29 13.91
C ARG A 422 -25.39 16.26 12.98
N SER A 423 -24.06 16.29 13.04
CA SER A 423 -23.20 17.25 12.36
C SER A 423 -22.83 16.83 10.94
N HIS A 424 -22.84 15.54 10.60
CA HIS A 424 -22.44 15.05 9.27
C HIS A 424 -21.02 15.54 8.89
N ALA A 425 -20.10 15.52 9.86
CA ALA A 425 -18.81 16.22 9.77
C ALA A 425 -17.98 15.98 8.47
N PRO A 426 -17.91 14.77 7.88
CA PRO A 426 -17.21 14.56 6.61
C PRO A 426 -17.84 15.30 5.42
N GLU A 427 -19.17 15.38 5.39
CA GLU A 427 -19.90 16.15 4.37
C GLU A 427 -19.57 17.64 4.53
N LEU A 428 -19.58 18.14 5.78
CA LEU A 428 -19.21 19.52 6.10
C LEU A 428 -17.77 19.86 5.68
N THR A 429 -16.78 19.02 5.98
CA THR A 429 -15.36 19.29 5.62
C THR A 429 -15.14 19.24 4.11
N ALA A 430 -15.88 18.40 3.38
CA ALA A 430 -15.86 18.35 1.92
C ALA A 430 -16.62 19.51 1.24
N GLY A 431 -17.37 20.32 1.99
CA GLY A 431 -18.09 21.50 1.50
C GLY A 431 -19.58 21.29 1.27
N TYR A 432 -20.11 20.09 1.50
CA TYR A 432 -21.55 19.83 1.52
C TYR A 432 -22.08 20.23 2.88
N TYR A 433 -22.74 21.38 3.00
CA TYR A 433 -23.40 21.78 4.25
C TYR A 433 -24.71 21.01 4.48
N ASN A 434 -24.60 19.68 4.49
CA ASN A 434 -25.63 18.76 4.91
C ASN A 434 -25.58 18.60 6.43
N THR A 435 -26.73 18.52 7.08
CA THR A 435 -26.85 18.12 8.48
C THR A 435 -28.20 17.43 8.66
N ARG A 436 -28.42 16.84 9.85
CA ARG A 436 -29.70 16.22 10.23
C ARG A 436 -30.94 17.11 10.04
N PHE A 437 -30.77 18.43 9.93
CA PHE A 437 -31.86 19.40 9.79
C PHE A 437 -31.70 20.35 8.57
N ARG A 438 -30.65 20.20 7.74
CA ARG A 438 -30.37 21.05 6.57
C ARG A 438 -29.94 20.17 5.41
N ASP A 439 -30.70 20.20 4.31
CA ASP A 439 -30.36 19.48 3.08
C ASP A 439 -29.20 20.18 2.36
N GLY A 440 -28.02 19.55 2.36
CA GLY A 440 -26.82 20.06 1.71
C GLY A 440 -26.77 19.88 0.20
N TYR A 441 -27.54 18.93 -0.33
CA TYR A 441 -27.49 18.54 -1.75
C TYR A 441 -28.51 19.29 -2.60
N LEU A 442 -29.65 19.68 -2.03
CA LEU A 442 -30.66 20.47 -2.75
C LEU A 442 -30.13 21.79 -3.36
N PRO A 443 -29.30 22.61 -2.68
CA PRO A 443 -28.72 23.81 -3.30
C PRO A 443 -27.83 23.51 -4.52
N ILE A 444 -27.09 22.39 -4.49
CA ILE A 444 -26.26 21.92 -5.60
C ILE A 444 -27.16 21.45 -6.76
N ALA A 445 -28.19 20.66 -6.45
CA ALA A 445 -29.19 20.22 -7.43
C ALA A 445 -29.92 21.41 -8.09
N GLN A 446 -30.25 22.44 -7.32
CA GLN A 446 -30.82 23.70 -7.82
C GLN A 446 -29.85 24.54 -8.66
N MET A 447 -28.54 24.45 -8.40
CA MET A 447 -27.51 25.06 -9.25
C MET A 447 -27.43 24.37 -10.60
N LEU A 448 -27.30 23.04 -10.62
CA LEU A 448 -27.25 22.25 -11.85
C LEU A 448 -28.55 22.38 -12.68
N ALA A 449 -29.71 22.46 -12.02
CA ALA A 449 -31.01 22.69 -12.66
C ALA A 449 -31.07 23.99 -13.49
N ARG A 450 -30.48 25.10 -13.00
CA ARG A 450 -30.44 26.38 -13.75
C ARG A 450 -29.76 26.26 -15.11
N HIS A 451 -28.79 25.35 -15.20
CA HIS A 451 -28.00 25.14 -16.41
C HIS A 451 -28.51 24.00 -17.29
N GLY A 452 -29.43 23.18 -16.79
CA GLY A 452 -29.86 21.94 -17.48
C GLY A 452 -28.82 20.83 -17.42
N ALA A 453 -27.88 20.90 -16.48
CA ALA A 453 -26.85 19.89 -16.26
C ALA A 453 -27.42 18.65 -15.55
N ILE A 454 -26.72 17.52 -15.64
CA ILE A 454 -27.02 16.28 -14.90
C ILE A 454 -26.26 16.29 -13.58
N PHE A 455 -26.96 15.93 -12.50
CA PHE A 455 -26.34 15.59 -11.21
C PHE A 455 -25.86 14.14 -11.30
N ASN A 456 -24.57 13.86 -11.19
CA ASN A 456 -24.03 12.50 -11.19
C ASN A 456 -23.47 12.15 -9.80
N PHE A 457 -23.80 10.97 -9.26
CA PHE A 457 -23.57 10.63 -7.86
C PHE A 457 -23.00 9.23 -7.64
N THR A 458 -22.07 9.07 -6.70
CA THR A 458 -21.41 7.78 -6.41
C THR A 458 -22.12 6.99 -5.30
N CYS A 459 -21.55 5.85 -4.88
CA CYS A 459 -22.03 4.97 -3.80
C CYS A 459 -23.41 4.31 -4.06
N ILE A 460 -23.84 4.26 -5.31
CA ILE A 460 -25.13 3.70 -5.74
C ILE A 460 -25.23 2.18 -5.49
N GLU A 461 -24.09 1.50 -5.33
CA GLU A 461 -23.97 0.06 -5.10
C GLU A 461 -23.94 -0.36 -3.63
N MET A 462 -23.69 0.59 -2.72
CA MET A 462 -23.41 0.30 -1.32
C MET A 462 -24.69 0.04 -0.50
N ARG A 463 -24.62 -0.93 0.42
CA ARG A 463 -25.65 -1.18 1.43
C ARG A 463 -25.17 -0.77 2.83
N ASP A 464 -26.07 -0.31 3.69
CA ASP A 464 -25.76 0.21 5.03
C ASP A 464 -25.08 -0.84 5.93
N HIS A 465 -25.40 -2.12 5.73
CA HIS A 465 -24.89 -3.25 6.51
C HIS A 465 -23.53 -3.79 6.03
N GLU A 466 -23.00 -3.30 4.91
CA GLU A 466 -21.65 -3.59 4.43
C GLU A 466 -20.59 -2.70 5.13
N GLN A 467 -21.05 -1.73 5.94
CA GLN A 467 -20.25 -0.65 6.50
C GLN A 467 -19.91 -0.88 7.98
N PRO A 468 -18.80 -0.33 8.51
CA PRO A 468 -18.52 -0.35 9.94
C PRO A 468 -19.64 0.31 10.75
N GLN A 469 -20.21 -0.43 11.69
CA GLN A 469 -21.44 -0.01 12.39
C GLN A 469 -21.20 1.13 13.38
N ASP A 470 -19.98 1.24 13.91
CA ASP A 470 -19.49 2.34 14.74
C ASP A 470 -19.35 3.65 13.94
N ALA A 471 -18.89 3.57 12.69
CA ALA A 471 -18.76 4.72 11.77
C ALA A 471 -20.09 5.46 11.48
N LEU A 472 -21.24 4.88 11.86
CA LEU A 472 -22.58 5.42 11.59
C LEU A 472 -22.79 5.78 10.10
N CYS A 473 -22.24 4.95 9.22
CA CYS A 473 -22.44 5.05 7.78
C CYS A 473 -23.92 4.86 7.42
N ALA A 474 -24.37 5.53 6.35
CA ALA A 474 -25.71 5.33 5.80
C ALA A 474 -25.81 5.62 4.29
N PRO A 475 -25.02 4.95 3.42
CA PRO A 475 -25.06 5.15 1.97
C PRO A 475 -26.47 5.05 1.39
N GLU A 476 -27.32 4.13 1.86
CA GLU A 476 -28.67 3.95 1.32
C GLU A 476 -29.57 5.15 1.64
N LYS A 477 -29.36 5.78 2.80
CA LYS A 477 -30.09 7.00 3.21
C LYS A 477 -29.58 8.24 2.48
N LEU A 478 -28.28 8.30 2.21
CA LEU A 478 -27.64 9.37 1.43
C LEU A 478 -28.09 9.35 -0.03
N VAL A 479 -28.03 8.20 -0.71
CA VAL A 479 -28.55 8.03 -2.08
C VAL A 479 -30.04 8.39 -2.15
N LYS A 480 -30.83 8.01 -1.15
CA LYS A 480 -32.24 8.41 -1.03
C LYS A 480 -32.42 9.92 -0.83
N GLN A 481 -31.59 10.60 -0.03
CA GLN A 481 -31.63 12.06 0.09
C GLN A 481 -31.34 12.72 -1.25
N VAL A 482 -30.26 12.30 -1.93
CA VAL A 482 -29.87 12.87 -3.23
C VAL A 482 -30.96 12.67 -4.29
N ALA A 483 -31.57 11.49 -4.37
CA ALA A 483 -32.69 11.22 -5.28
C ALA A 483 -33.91 12.14 -5.00
N LEU A 484 -34.23 12.42 -3.74
CA LEU A 484 -35.31 13.34 -3.38
C LEU A 484 -34.93 14.81 -3.65
N ALA A 485 -33.67 15.19 -3.42
CA ALA A 485 -33.16 16.52 -3.69
C ALA A 485 -33.14 16.83 -5.21
N THR A 486 -32.73 15.88 -6.05
CA THR A 486 -32.72 16.04 -7.50
C THR A 486 -34.12 16.08 -8.10
N GLN A 487 -35.02 15.19 -7.66
CA GLN A 487 -36.46 15.25 -8.01
C GLN A 487 -37.09 16.60 -7.64
N LYS A 488 -36.80 17.12 -6.45
CA LYS A 488 -37.30 18.41 -5.96
C LYS A 488 -36.72 19.62 -6.73
N ALA A 489 -35.47 19.52 -7.21
CA ALA A 489 -34.85 20.53 -8.07
C ALA A 489 -35.19 20.37 -9.56
N GLN A 490 -35.87 19.28 -9.96
CA GLN A 490 -36.15 18.88 -11.35
C GLN A 490 -34.89 18.67 -12.21
N VAL A 491 -33.77 18.32 -11.59
CA VAL A 491 -32.50 17.99 -12.27
C VAL A 491 -32.40 16.48 -12.53
N PRO A 492 -31.91 16.02 -13.70
CA PRO A 492 -31.66 14.60 -13.93
C PRO A 492 -30.58 14.05 -12.98
N LEU A 493 -30.78 12.83 -12.51
CA LEU A 493 -29.80 12.08 -11.70
C LEU A 493 -29.20 10.94 -12.52
N ALA A 494 -27.87 10.88 -12.57
CA ALA A 494 -27.08 9.74 -13.03
C ALA A 494 -26.30 9.14 -11.84
N GLY A 495 -25.83 7.89 -12.00
CA GLY A 495 -25.18 7.17 -10.91
C GLY A 495 -23.88 6.46 -11.31
N GLU A 496 -22.97 6.32 -10.34
CA GLU A 496 -21.75 5.52 -10.40
C GLU A 496 -21.64 4.60 -9.16
N ASN A 497 -21.03 3.43 -9.31
CA ASN A 497 -20.54 2.68 -8.16
C ASN A 497 -19.21 3.28 -7.66
N ALA A 498 -19.04 3.41 -6.35
CA ALA A 498 -17.82 3.99 -5.77
C ALA A 498 -16.66 2.99 -5.70
N LEU A 499 -16.95 1.71 -5.44
CA LEU A 499 -15.97 0.63 -5.36
C LEU A 499 -16.22 -0.42 -6.46
N PRO A 500 -15.16 -1.11 -6.95
CA PRO A 500 -15.32 -2.19 -7.92
C PRO A 500 -16.06 -3.39 -7.29
N ARG A 501 -17.25 -3.70 -7.82
CA ARG A 501 -18.16 -4.75 -7.32
C ARG A 501 -18.71 -5.57 -8.49
N TYR A 502 -18.59 -6.89 -8.43
CA TYR A 502 -19.03 -7.82 -9.49
C TYR A 502 -20.16 -8.76 -9.03
N ASP A 503 -20.50 -8.70 -7.74
CA ASP A 503 -21.50 -9.53 -7.07
C ASP A 503 -22.94 -9.04 -7.29
N ASP A 504 -23.89 -9.97 -7.18
CA ASP A 504 -25.30 -9.67 -7.44
C ASP A 504 -25.93 -8.74 -6.39
N TYR A 505 -25.41 -8.64 -5.16
CA TYR A 505 -25.92 -7.71 -4.15
C TYR A 505 -25.70 -6.25 -4.57
N ALA A 506 -24.52 -5.93 -5.10
CA ALA A 506 -24.23 -4.63 -5.69
C ALA A 506 -25.13 -4.35 -6.91
N HIS A 507 -25.25 -5.30 -7.84
CA HIS A 507 -26.11 -5.16 -9.02
C HIS A 507 -27.59 -4.96 -8.66
N GLU A 508 -28.12 -5.70 -7.69
CA GLU A 508 -29.46 -5.51 -7.12
C GLU A 508 -29.64 -4.12 -6.51
N GLN A 509 -28.64 -3.60 -5.79
CA GLN A 509 -28.71 -2.29 -5.16
C GLN A 509 -28.78 -1.18 -6.21
N ILE A 510 -27.93 -1.27 -7.24
CA ILE A 510 -27.94 -0.36 -8.39
C ILE A 510 -29.28 -0.42 -9.10
N LEU A 511 -29.86 -1.61 -9.34
CA LEU A 511 -31.18 -1.76 -9.97
C LEU A 511 -32.32 -1.11 -9.17
N GLN A 512 -32.29 -1.21 -7.84
CA GLN A 512 -33.28 -0.58 -6.95
C GLN A 512 -33.12 0.95 -6.92
N ALA A 513 -31.89 1.44 -6.84
CA ALA A 513 -31.57 2.87 -6.83
C ALA A 513 -31.84 3.54 -8.18
N ALA A 514 -31.45 2.89 -9.29
CA ALA A 514 -31.76 3.32 -10.66
C ALA A 514 -33.28 3.41 -10.90
N SER A 515 -34.05 2.55 -10.24
CA SER A 515 -35.51 2.55 -10.25
C SER A 515 -36.15 3.57 -9.30
N PHE A 516 -35.39 4.36 -8.53
CA PHE A 516 -35.88 5.20 -7.41
C PHE A 516 -36.87 4.46 -6.50
N ASN A 517 -36.69 3.16 -6.25
CA ASN A 517 -37.68 2.30 -5.59
C ASN A 517 -37.67 2.46 -4.05
N PHE A 518 -37.82 3.69 -3.59
CA PHE A 518 -37.70 4.07 -2.18
C PHE A 518 -39.06 4.46 -1.58
N GLU A 519 -39.30 4.11 -0.32
CA GLU A 519 -40.47 4.57 0.43
C GLU A 519 -40.57 6.11 0.43
N GLY A 520 -41.70 6.67 -0.01
CA GLY A 520 -41.92 8.11 -0.11
C GLY A 520 -41.52 8.72 -1.45
N SER A 521 -41.02 7.93 -2.41
CA SER A 521 -41.07 8.31 -3.83
C SER A 521 -42.51 8.17 -4.37
N ASN A 522 -42.83 8.89 -5.44
CA ASN A 522 -44.12 8.74 -6.15
C ASN A 522 -44.16 7.51 -7.08
N GLY A 523 -43.12 6.66 -7.09
CA GLY A 523 -42.93 5.57 -8.06
C GLY A 523 -42.57 6.02 -9.49
N GLU A 524 -42.93 7.25 -9.86
CA GLU A 524 -42.58 7.91 -11.12
C GLU A 524 -41.11 8.38 -11.13
N GLY A 525 -40.35 7.94 -12.14
CA GLY A 525 -38.95 8.29 -12.35
C GLY A 525 -37.98 7.11 -12.32
N GLU A 526 -36.81 7.35 -12.91
CA GLU A 526 -35.63 6.47 -12.98
C GLU A 526 -34.38 7.34 -13.22
N MET A 527 -33.17 6.81 -12.96
CA MET A 527 -31.92 7.50 -13.30
C MET A 527 -31.76 7.65 -14.82
N CYS A 528 -31.16 8.75 -15.28
CA CYS A 528 -31.00 9.00 -16.72
C CYS A 528 -29.83 8.24 -17.37
N ALA A 529 -28.88 7.77 -16.56
CA ALA A 529 -27.78 6.88 -16.93
C ALA A 529 -27.18 6.23 -15.67
N PHE A 530 -26.44 5.14 -15.84
CA PHE A 530 -25.54 4.59 -14.83
C PHE A 530 -24.18 4.26 -15.46
N THR A 531 -23.08 4.62 -14.81
CA THR A 531 -21.73 4.36 -15.29
C THR A 531 -21.00 3.41 -14.35
N TYR A 532 -20.62 2.24 -14.88
CA TYR A 532 -19.96 1.18 -14.13
C TYR A 532 -18.45 1.43 -14.03
N LEU A 533 -17.94 1.49 -12.80
CA LEU A 533 -16.53 1.70 -12.45
C LEU A 533 -15.88 0.34 -12.12
N ARG A 534 -14.89 -0.15 -12.88
CA ARG A 534 -14.24 0.39 -14.10
C ARG A 534 -13.87 -0.79 -15.01
N MET A 535 -13.76 -0.57 -16.32
CA MET A 535 -13.28 -1.58 -17.26
C MET A 535 -11.83 -1.98 -16.92
N ASN A 536 -11.64 -3.24 -16.56
CA ASN A 536 -10.38 -3.84 -16.13
C ASN A 536 -10.37 -5.35 -16.50
N PRO A 537 -9.29 -6.10 -16.27
CA PRO A 537 -9.27 -7.54 -16.55
C PRO A 537 -10.30 -8.35 -15.76
N GLN A 538 -10.61 -7.96 -14.52
CA GLN A 538 -11.57 -8.65 -13.65
C GLN A 538 -13.00 -8.65 -14.24
N LEU A 539 -13.43 -7.53 -14.84
CA LEU A 539 -14.73 -7.42 -15.51
C LEU A 539 -14.93 -8.46 -16.63
N PHE A 540 -13.85 -8.88 -17.28
CA PHE A 540 -13.86 -9.86 -18.39
C PHE A 540 -13.56 -11.31 -17.94
N GLN A 541 -13.54 -11.59 -16.64
CA GLN A 541 -13.54 -12.98 -16.14
C GLN A 541 -14.92 -13.61 -16.36
N ALA A 542 -14.98 -14.92 -16.62
CA ALA A 542 -16.19 -15.57 -17.13
C ALA A 542 -17.46 -15.33 -16.28
N ASP A 543 -17.35 -15.49 -14.96
CA ASP A 543 -18.49 -15.29 -14.05
C ASP A 543 -18.83 -13.81 -13.85
N ASN A 544 -17.84 -12.95 -13.62
CA ASN A 544 -18.03 -11.49 -13.51
C ASN A 544 -18.69 -10.92 -14.78
N TRP A 545 -18.24 -11.37 -15.96
CA TRP A 545 -18.81 -10.99 -17.26
C TRP A 545 -20.25 -11.51 -17.43
N ARG A 546 -20.56 -12.72 -16.96
CA ARG A 546 -21.92 -13.27 -16.96
C ARG A 546 -22.86 -12.46 -16.07
N SER A 547 -22.46 -12.13 -14.85
CA SER A 547 -23.23 -11.28 -13.94
C SER A 547 -23.36 -9.84 -14.48
N PHE A 548 -22.31 -9.27 -15.07
CA PHE A 548 -22.34 -7.96 -15.71
C PHE A 548 -23.28 -7.93 -16.94
N VAL A 549 -23.21 -8.92 -17.84
CA VAL A 549 -24.14 -9.04 -18.99
C VAL A 549 -25.58 -9.22 -18.52
N SER A 550 -25.80 -9.96 -17.43
CA SER A 550 -27.11 -10.06 -16.78
C SER A 550 -27.58 -8.68 -16.27
N PHE A 551 -26.77 -8.00 -15.47
CA PHE A 551 -27.02 -6.65 -14.94
C PHE A 551 -27.34 -5.62 -16.04
N VAL A 552 -26.55 -5.54 -17.12
CA VAL A 552 -26.79 -4.62 -18.24
C VAL A 552 -28.14 -4.89 -18.91
N LYS A 553 -28.54 -6.16 -19.07
CA LYS A 553 -29.88 -6.51 -19.57
C LYS A 553 -30.98 -6.14 -18.58
N LYS A 554 -30.79 -6.40 -17.28
CA LYS A 554 -31.76 -6.04 -16.24
C LYS A 554 -32.01 -4.52 -16.19
N MET A 555 -30.95 -3.72 -16.29
CA MET A 555 -31.02 -2.26 -16.39
C MET A 555 -31.80 -1.79 -17.63
N LYS A 556 -31.61 -2.46 -18.78
CA LYS A 556 -32.27 -2.16 -20.05
C LYS A 556 -33.72 -2.64 -20.18
N GLU A 557 -34.17 -3.60 -19.38
CA GLU A 557 -35.58 -4.01 -19.35
C GLU A 557 -36.42 -3.16 -18.37
N GLY A 558 -35.82 -2.69 -17.27
CA GLY A 558 -36.45 -1.76 -16.34
C GLY A 558 -37.74 -2.28 -15.66
N LYS A 559 -38.53 -1.37 -15.06
CA LYS A 559 -39.74 -1.68 -14.26
C LYS A 559 -40.88 -2.37 -15.04
N GLY A 560 -40.82 -2.42 -16.38
CA GLY A 560 -41.98 -2.72 -17.24
C GLY A 560 -41.98 -4.08 -17.91
N SER A 561 -41.00 -4.96 -17.65
CA SER A 561 -40.86 -6.24 -18.35
C SER A 561 -41.84 -7.31 -17.86
N ASN A 562 -42.37 -8.08 -18.81
CA ASN A 562 -43.14 -9.31 -18.55
C ASN A 562 -42.24 -10.57 -18.55
N LYS A 563 -40.92 -10.45 -18.71
CA LYS A 563 -40.00 -11.60 -18.57
C LYS A 563 -39.71 -11.87 -17.09
N CYS A 564 -39.55 -13.14 -16.75
CA CYS A 564 -38.94 -13.54 -15.47
C CYS A 564 -37.41 -13.32 -15.52
N TRP A 565 -36.79 -12.95 -14.40
CA TRP A 565 -35.33 -12.79 -14.31
C TRP A 565 -34.57 -14.05 -14.75
N GLU A 566 -35.08 -15.25 -14.44
CA GLU A 566 -34.52 -16.53 -14.92
C GLU A 566 -34.39 -16.61 -16.46
N GLN A 567 -35.30 -15.96 -17.19
CA GLN A 567 -35.25 -15.95 -18.65
C GLN A 567 -34.14 -15.03 -19.15
N LEU A 568 -33.98 -13.85 -18.54
CA LEU A 568 -32.87 -12.94 -18.85
C LEU A 568 -31.50 -13.56 -18.55
N GLU A 569 -31.41 -14.33 -17.47
CA GLU A 569 -30.19 -15.04 -17.07
C GLU A 569 -29.84 -16.16 -18.05
N ARG A 570 -30.81 -16.96 -18.51
CA ARG A 570 -30.60 -17.96 -19.59
C ARG A 570 -30.28 -17.30 -20.94
N GLU A 571 -30.90 -16.16 -21.24
CA GLU A 571 -30.56 -15.34 -22.41
C GLU A 571 -29.14 -14.74 -22.28
N ALA A 572 -28.59 -14.55 -21.08
CA ALA A 572 -27.19 -14.15 -20.83
C ALA A 572 -26.23 -15.34 -20.95
N GLU A 573 -26.54 -16.49 -20.35
CA GLU A 573 -25.75 -17.74 -20.46
C GLU A 573 -25.47 -18.13 -21.92
N HIS A 574 -26.52 -18.17 -22.75
CA HIS A 574 -26.36 -18.48 -24.17
C HIS A 574 -25.50 -17.45 -24.92
N PHE A 575 -25.50 -16.20 -24.46
CA PHE A 575 -24.73 -15.11 -25.06
C PHE A 575 -23.25 -15.13 -24.66
N VAL A 576 -22.94 -15.48 -23.40
CA VAL A 576 -21.55 -15.59 -22.89
C VAL A 576 -20.74 -16.53 -23.77
N HIS A 577 -21.26 -17.73 -24.06
CA HIS A 577 -20.62 -18.71 -24.97
C HIS A 577 -20.39 -18.20 -26.40
N VAL A 578 -21.20 -17.26 -26.90
CA VAL A 578 -21.00 -16.64 -28.23
C VAL A 578 -19.93 -15.54 -28.17
N THR A 579 -19.85 -14.81 -27.06
CA THR A 579 -18.81 -13.78 -26.85
C THR A 579 -17.47 -14.31 -26.35
N GLU A 580 -17.41 -15.56 -25.89
CA GLU A 580 -16.26 -16.15 -25.19
C GLU A 580 -14.90 -15.90 -25.88
N PRO A 581 -14.72 -16.03 -27.22
CA PRO A 581 -13.45 -15.72 -27.87
C PRO A 581 -13.05 -14.25 -27.81
N LEU A 582 -14.02 -13.32 -27.87
CA LEU A 582 -13.79 -11.87 -27.79
C LEU A 582 -13.50 -11.44 -26.34
N VAL A 583 -14.14 -12.10 -25.37
CA VAL A 583 -13.90 -11.89 -23.93
C VAL A 583 -12.51 -12.39 -23.55
N GLN A 584 -12.12 -13.57 -24.05
CA GLN A 584 -10.76 -14.09 -23.91
C GLN A 584 -9.72 -13.17 -24.59
N GLU A 585 -9.99 -12.66 -25.81
CA GLU A 585 -9.08 -11.68 -26.45
C GLU A 585 -8.99 -10.38 -25.65
N ALA A 586 -10.11 -9.83 -25.16
CA ALA A 586 -10.13 -8.62 -24.33
C ALA A 586 -9.37 -8.81 -23.01
N ALA A 587 -9.66 -9.88 -22.27
CA ALA A 587 -8.99 -10.21 -21.01
C ALA A 587 -7.49 -10.48 -21.19
N MET A 588 -7.09 -11.26 -22.21
CA MET A 588 -5.68 -11.48 -22.53
C MET A 588 -5.00 -10.17 -22.93
N ALA A 589 -5.58 -9.39 -23.84
CA ALA A 589 -4.94 -8.19 -24.36
C ALA A 589 -4.88 -7.04 -23.34
N LEU A 590 -5.85 -6.94 -22.41
CA LEU A 590 -5.75 -6.04 -21.26
C LEU A 590 -4.68 -6.51 -20.26
N ASN A 591 -4.35 -7.81 -20.21
CA ASN A 591 -3.25 -8.35 -19.41
C ASN A 591 -1.87 -8.37 -20.13
N ILE A 592 -1.80 -8.07 -21.44
CA ILE A 592 -0.54 -8.16 -22.20
C ILE A 592 0.36 -6.93 -22.01
N VAL A 593 1.54 -7.17 -21.41
CA VAL A 593 2.73 -6.34 -21.58
C VAL A 593 3.54 -6.87 -22.77
N ARG A 594 3.64 -6.05 -23.82
CA ARG A 594 4.49 -6.13 -25.03
C ARG A 594 5.18 -7.49 -25.37
N ILE A 595 4.61 -8.20 -26.35
CA ILE A 595 5.40 -9.01 -27.31
C ILE A 595 4.93 -8.67 -28.74
N ALA A 596 5.58 -7.72 -29.42
CA ALA A 596 5.44 -7.49 -30.88
C ALA A 596 6.40 -6.39 -31.43
N ALA A 597 7.71 -6.64 -31.46
CA ALA A 597 8.65 -5.87 -32.29
C ALA A 597 9.91 -6.69 -32.57
N MET A 598 10.12 -7.12 -33.82
CA MET A 598 11.34 -7.65 -34.48
C MET A 598 10.95 -8.53 -35.69
N ALA A 599 10.18 -7.96 -36.62
CA ALA A 599 9.86 -8.58 -37.91
C ALA A 599 10.35 -7.65 -39.05
N GLY A 600 11.66 -7.35 -39.03
CA GLY A 600 12.32 -6.49 -40.01
C GLY A 600 13.28 -7.30 -40.88
N THR A 601 13.02 -7.36 -42.19
CA THR A 601 13.85 -8.08 -43.16
C THR A 601 15.06 -7.27 -43.61
N THR A 602 16.27 -7.82 -43.44
CA THR A 602 17.49 -7.38 -44.14
C THR A 602 18.26 -8.60 -44.65
N VAL A 603 18.79 -8.51 -45.88
CA VAL A 603 19.40 -9.65 -46.60
C VAL A 603 20.90 -9.40 -46.85
N SER A 604 21.74 -10.20 -46.19
CA SER A 604 23.18 -10.37 -46.45
C SER A 604 23.72 -11.49 -45.54
N GLY A 605 24.61 -12.40 -45.91
CA GLY A 605 25.24 -12.65 -47.22
C GLY A 605 26.68 -13.15 -47.05
N GLU A 606 26.97 -14.40 -47.47
CA GLU A 606 28.32 -15.00 -47.60
C GLU A 606 29.13 -15.24 -46.28
N SER A 607 30.05 -16.22 -46.13
CA SER A 607 30.36 -17.45 -46.91
C SER A 607 31.30 -18.43 -46.17
N GLY A 608 31.10 -19.75 -46.35
CA GLY A 608 32.14 -20.82 -46.21
C GLY A 608 32.54 -21.31 -44.79
N SER A 609 33.17 -22.48 -44.60
CA SER A 609 33.33 -23.67 -45.49
C SER A 609 34.01 -24.88 -44.78
N SER A 610 33.52 -26.12 -45.00
CA SER A 610 34.21 -27.46 -44.81
C SER A 610 34.71 -27.84 -43.40
N SER A 611 34.96 -29.10 -42.99
CA SER A 611 34.82 -30.50 -43.52
C SER A 611 34.87 -31.48 -42.31
N SER A 612 34.00 -32.47 -42.10
CA SER A 612 33.75 -33.78 -42.77
C SER A 612 34.60 -34.99 -42.24
N VAL A 613 34.19 -36.23 -42.57
CA VAL A 613 34.78 -37.57 -42.23
C VAL A 613 34.37 -38.21 -40.88
N THR A 614 34.12 -39.53 -40.69
CA THR A 614 33.38 -40.60 -41.43
C THR A 614 33.29 -41.91 -40.60
N ALA A 615 32.17 -42.64 -40.69
CA ALA A 615 31.89 -44.05 -40.31
C ALA A 615 31.95 -44.48 -38.81
N MET A 616 31.19 -45.44 -38.24
CA MET A 616 30.48 -46.71 -38.62
C MET A 616 31.27 -48.03 -38.41
N TRP A 617 30.96 -48.83 -37.36
CA TRP A 617 30.41 -50.22 -37.44
C TRP A 617 30.39 -51.06 -36.13
N LYS A 618 29.27 -51.77 -35.93
CA LYS A 618 29.04 -53.15 -35.42
C LYS A 618 29.42 -53.65 -34.00
N SER A 619 28.43 -54.36 -33.44
CA SER A 619 28.43 -55.39 -32.36
C SER A 619 29.01 -56.75 -32.90
N PRO A 620 29.13 -57.92 -32.19
CA PRO A 620 28.42 -58.34 -30.94
C PRO A 620 29.07 -59.38 -29.95
N VAL A 621 28.29 -59.77 -28.93
CA VAL A 621 28.10 -61.16 -28.38
C VAL A 621 29.07 -61.79 -27.32
N THR A 622 28.57 -61.87 -26.06
CA THR A 622 28.64 -62.97 -25.02
C THR A 622 30.02 -63.51 -24.52
N SER A 623 30.24 -64.04 -23.31
CA SER A 623 29.44 -64.95 -22.45
C SER A 623 30.22 -65.32 -21.15
N HIS A 624 29.58 -65.46 -19.98
CA HIS A 624 29.47 -66.74 -19.23
C HIS A 624 28.99 -66.61 -17.75
N ARG A 625 28.00 -67.44 -17.40
CA ARG A 625 27.78 -68.25 -16.15
C ARG A 625 28.34 -67.74 -14.80
N CYS A 626 27.60 -67.83 -13.68
CA CYS A 626 26.99 -69.09 -13.21
C CYS A 626 25.63 -68.93 -12.47
N ARG A 627 25.17 -69.99 -11.79
CA ARG A 627 23.79 -70.15 -11.27
C ARG A 627 23.77 -71.07 -10.03
N ILE A 628 22.61 -71.17 -9.37
CA ILE A 628 22.06 -72.37 -8.69
C ILE A 628 22.39 -72.64 -7.18
N ILE A 629 21.35 -72.42 -6.35
CA ILE A 629 20.77 -73.34 -5.32
C ILE A 629 21.14 -73.28 -3.81
N GLN A 630 20.07 -73.38 -3.00
CA GLN A 630 19.85 -73.92 -1.63
C GLN A 630 19.82 -73.05 -0.34
N MET A 631 18.64 -73.15 0.31
CA MET A 631 18.28 -73.05 1.75
C MET A 631 19.05 -74.10 2.62
N PRO A 632 19.05 -74.10 3.99
CA PRO A 632 17.89 -73.79 4.86
C PRO A 632 18.07 -73.32 6.35
N VAL A 633 16.93 -73.01 7.01
CA VAL A 633 16.49 -73.36 8.39
C VAL A 633 17.27 -72.94 9.67
N GLU A 634 16.61 -72.11 10.50
CA GLU A 634 16.37 -72.17 11.99
C GLU A 634 17.54 -72.40 13.01
N PHE A 635 17.44 -72.27 14.35
CA PHE A 635 16.39 -71.89 15.33
C PHE A 635 17.03 -71.42 16.69
N ALA A 636 16.33 -70.54 17.44
CA ALA A 636 16.31 -70.45 18.94
C ALA A 636 17.62 -70.05 19.69
N ASP A 637 17.65 -69.72 21.00
CA ASP A 637 16.63 -69.39 22.03
C ASP A 637 17.28 -68.42 23.06
N GLY A 638 16.52 -67.84 24.01
CA GLY A 638 17.07 -67.16 25.19
C GLY A 638 16.16 -66.09 25.83
N ARG A 639 15.46 -66.44 26.92
CA ARG A 639 14.57 -65.53 27.68
C ARG A 639 15.15 -65.14 29.04
N ILE A 640 14.66 -64.03 29.61
CA ILE A 640 14.15 -63.95 31.00
C ILE A 640 13.28 -62.68 31.16
N THR A 641 12.32 -62.70 32.10
CA THR A 641 11.37 -61.60 32.40
C THR A 641 11.19 -61.46 33.92
N PRO A 642 10.81 -60.28 34.45
CA PRO A 642 9.40 -60.07 34.88
C PRO A 642 8.91 -58.59 34.80
N ALA A 643 7.62 -58.21 35.02
CA ALA A 643 6.33 -58.89 34.79
C ALA A 643 5.12 -57.91 34.98
N ARG A 644 4.08 -58.05 34.13
CA ARG A 644 2.61 -57.89 34.37
C ARG A 644 2.05 -56.56 34.95
N SER A 645 1.15 -55.80 34.30
CA SER A 645 -0.21 -56.06 33.73
C SER A 645 -1.33 -56.20 34.78
N PRO A 646 -2.64 -55.91 34.53
CA PRO A 646 -3.39 -55.92 33.26
C PRO A 646 -4.27 -54.63 33.02
N CYS A 647 -5.26 -54.50 32.12
CA CYS A 647 -6.06 -55.47 31.33
C CYS A 647 -6.61 -54.91 29.98
N ARG A 648 -7.26 -55.78 29.19
CA ARG A 648 -7.97 -55.52 27.90
C ARG A 648 -9.51 -55.43 28.15
N SER A 649 -10.47 -55.31 27.20
CA SER A 649 -10.52 -55.57 25.74
C SER A 649 -11.80 -55.06 25.05
N ARG A 650 -11.75 -54.95 23.70
CA ARG A 650 -12.80 -55.21 22.68
C ARG A 650 -14.05 -54.30 22.50
N GLN A 651 -14.03 -53.56 21.38
CA GLN A 651 -14.77 -53.83 20.12
C GLN A 651 -16.32 -53.73 20.03
N LEU A 652 -16.77 -53.17 18.88
CA LEU A 652 -18.10 -53.18 18.23
C LEU A 652 -19.10 -52.02 18.51
N SER A 653 -19.73 -51.58 17.40
CA SER A 653 -20.81 -50.60 17.20
C SER A 653 -22.14 -51.35 16.86
N PRO A 654 -23.31 -50.75 16.48
CA PRO A 654 -23.61 -49.34 16.16
C PRO A 654 -25.01 -48.78 16.63
N CYS A 655 -25.34 -47.55 16.18
CA CYS A 655 -26.68 -46.95 15.96
C CYS A 655 -27.70 -46.75 17.12
N ARG A 656 -28.14 -45.48 17.33
CA ARG A 656 -29.56 -45.04 17.33
C ARG A 656 -29.74 -43.52 17.59
N THR A 657 -30.86 -42.97 17.10
CA THR A 657 -31.40 -41.61 17.35
C THR A 657 -32.80 -41.72 18.02
N PRO A 658 -33.54 -40.62 18.25
CA PRO A 658 -33.30 -39.45 19.13
C PRO A 658 -34.20 -39.55 20.41
N PRO A 659 -34.37 -38.50 21.27
CA PRO A 659 -35.53 -37.60 21.06
C PRO A 659 -35.51 -36.16 21.68
N ARG A 660 -36.33 -35.28 21.07
CA ARG A 660 -37.19 -34.21 21.67
C ARG A 660 -36.62 -33.09 22.58
N SER A 661 -37.02 -31.88 22.23
CA SER A 661 -37.07 -30.66 23.07
C SER A 661 -38.34 -30.57 23.95
N PRO A 662 -38.34 -29.72 24.99
CA PRO A 662 -39.52 -29.07 25.56
C PRO A 662 -39.61 -27.57 25.17
N VAL A 663 -40.67 -26.89 25.61
CA VAL A 663 -41.08 -25.52 25.16
C VAL A 663 -41.45 -24.63 26.36
N TYR A 664 -41.50 -23.31 26.16
CA TYR A 664 -42.13 -22.22 26.96
C TYR A 664 -41.27 -21.38 27.93
N GLY A 665 -41.57 -20.06 27.94
CA GLY A 665 -41.12 -19.05 28.90
C GLY A 665 -39.79 -18.35 28.54
N GLY A 666 -39.68 -17.02 28.39
CA GLY A 666 -40.69 -15.95 28.41
C GLY A 666 -40.61 -15.01 29.62
N ILE A 667 -40.75 -13.69 29.37
CA ILE A 667 -40.83 -12.54 30.29
C ILE A 667 -39.50 -11.84 30.66
N ARG A 668 -39.37 -10.61 30.10
CA ARG A 668 -38.74 -9.35 30.58
C ARG A 668 -37.40 -9.36 31.33
N ALA A 669 -36.52 -8.47 30.87
CA ALA A 669 -35.50 -7.80 31.68
C ALA A 669 -35.84 -6.29 31.79
N ASP A 670 -35.78 -5.77 33.02
CA ASP A 670 -35.86 -4.36 33.46
C ASP A 670 -35.25 -4.37 34.90
N LEU A 671 -34.56 -3.38 35.47
CA LEU A 671 -33.99 -2.09 35.02
C LEU A 671 -32.98 -1.62 36.11
N LEU A 672 -31.92 -0.88 35.73
CA LEU A 672 -31.14 0.08 36.58
C LEU A 672 -30.34 -0.48 37.81
N SER A 673 -29.24 0.12 38.31
CA SER A 673 -28.34 1.20 37.82
C SER A 673 -27.14 1.43 38.78
N VAL A 674 -26.05 2.09 38.30
CA VAL A 674 -25.09 2.92 39.09
C VAL A 674 -24.17 2.15 40.08
N ALA A 675 -22.88 2.44 40.32
CA ALA A 675 -21.92 3.49 39.90
C ALA A 675 -20.56 2.84 39.48
N CYS A 676 -19.42 3.50 39.19
CA CYS A 676 -19.03 4.91 39.29
C CYS A 676 -17.94 5.28 38.25
N GLN A 677 -17.56 6.56 38.16
CA GLN A 677 -16.58 7.12 37.19
C GLN A 677 -15.19 7.41 37.80
N ALA A 678 -14.34 8.07 36.99
CA ALA A 678 -12.99 8.61 37.23
C ALA A 678 -11.83 7.59 37.07
N TYR A 679 -10.67 7.95 36.51
CA TYR A 679 -10.12 9.29 36.20
C TYR A 679 -9.75 9.50 34.73
N LEU A 680 -9.77 10.77 34.30
CA LEU A 680 -8.99 11.33 33.19
C LEU A 680 -8.29 12.60 33.70
N ALA A 681 -7.00 12.78 33.37
CA ALA A 681 -6.24 14.03 33.17
C ALA A 681 -4.74 13.82 33.45
N THR A 682 -3.90 14.01 32.42
CA THR A 682 -2.71 14.91 32.39
C THR A 682 -2.04 14.82 31.02
N ASP A 683 -2.54 15.63 30.09
CA ASP A 683 -1.82 16.73 29.41
C ASP A 683 -0.43 16.56 28.75
N TYR A 684 -0.38 17.16 27.55
CA TYR A 684 0.75 17.49 26.66
C TYR A 684 1.58 16.36 26.06
N LEU A 685 1.79 16.43 24.74
CA LEU A 685 3.10 16.80 24.16
C LEU A 685 3.06 17.12 22.64
N GLU A 686 3.90 18.06 22.21
CA GLU A 686 4.04 18.52 20.82
C GLU A 686 5.25 17.85 20.13
N PRO A 687 5.11 17.24 18.94
CA PRO A 687 6.25 16.86 18.11
C PRO A 687 6.82 18.07 17.35
N ALA A 688 8.09 18.01 16.93
CA ALA A 688 8.80 19.11 16.24
C ALA A 688 9.20 18.69 14.78
N PRO A 689 10.02 19.45 14.03
CA PRO A 689 9.85 19.54 12.57
C PRO A 689 10.43 18.35 11.76
N PRO A 690 9.84 18.06 10.58
CA PRO A 690 10.34 17.04 9.66
C PRO A 690 11.64 17.45 8.95
N TYR A 691 12.45 16.45 8.61
CA TYR A 691 13.66 16.58 7.80
C TYR A 691 13.31 16.48 6.29
N VAL A 692 14.01 17.23 5.45
CA VAL A 692 13.86 17.15 3.98
C VAL A 692 14.83 16.11 3.41
N VAL A 693 14.37 15.35 2.42
CA VAL A 693 15.20 14.44 1.60
C VAL A 693 14.92 14.79 0.12
N GLU A 694 15.98 14.93 -0.67
CA GLU A 694 15.89 15.26 -2.10
C GLU A 694 15.66 13.99 -2.94
N GLU A 695 14.89 14.10 -4.03
CA GLU A 695 14.62 12.98 -4.93
C GLU A 695 15.83 12.62 -5.81
N GLY A 696 16.07 11.32 -5.96
CA GLY A 696 17.00 10.75 -6.94
C GLY A 696 16.28 9.75 -7.84
N ASP A 697 16.69 9.67 -9.10
CA ASP A 697 16.03 8.87 -10.13
C ASP A 697 15.84 7.38 -9.74
N LEU A 698 14.66 6.83 -10.07
CA LEU A 698 14.30 5.42 -9.82
C LEU A 698 13.90 4.68 -11.12
N SER A 699 14.22 5.25 -12.28
CA SER A 699 13.55 4.98 -13.56
C SER A 699 13.98 3.72 -14.33
N GLU A 700 15.13 3.10 -14.05
CA GLU A 700 15.72 2.06 -14.91
C GLU A 700 15.15 0.63 -14.66
N TYR A 701 14.59 0.33 -13.48
CA TYR A 701 14.00 -0.98 -13.09
C TYR A 701 12.83 -1.53 -13.97
N ARG A 702 12.45 -0.86 -15.07
CA ARG A 702 11.31 -1.27 -15.94
C ARG A 702 11.68 -1.95 -17.26
N GLU A 703 12.93 -1.92 -17.72
CA GLU A 703 13.33 -2.54 -19.01
C GLU A 703 14.00 -3.92 -18.83
N GLY A 704 13.26 -4.91 -18.31
CA GLY A 704 13.86 -6.19 -17.87
C GLY A 704 12.99 -7.45 -17.94
N ARG A 705 12.12 -7.62 -18.95
CA ARG A 705 11.43 -8.92 -19.18
C ARG A 705 10.97 -9.13 -20.63
N GLY A 706 11.82 -9.81 -21.41
CA GLY A 706 11.53 -10.25 -22.79
C GLY A 706 10.72 -11.54 -22.86
N ALA A 707 10.38 -11.94 -24.10
CA ALA A 707 9.48 -13.05 -24.38
C ALA A 707 10.07 -14.45 -24.10
N HIS A 708 9.71 -15.03 -22.96
CA HIS A 708 9.61 -16.49 -22.81
C HIS A 708 8.18 -16.83 -22.36
N GLY A 709 7.67 -17.99 -22.80
CA GLY A 709 6.31 -18.42 -22.47
C GLY A 709 6.13 -18.56 -20.96
N LYS A 710 5.01 -18.05 -20.43
CA LYS A 710 4.70 -18.15 -19.00
C LYS A 710 4.40 -19.63 -18.69
N GLU A 711 5.38 -20.34 -18.13
CA GLU A 711 5.09 -21.59 -17.42
C GLU A 711 4.09 -21.28 -16.29
N SER A 712 3.14 -22.17 -16.06
CA SER A 712 2.25 -22.08 -14.90
C SER A 712 3.01 -22.33 -13.60
N GLY A 713 2.43 -21.88 -12.49
CA GLY A 713 2.84 -22.27 -11.14
C GLY A 713 3.96 -21.43 -10.53
N VAL A 714 4.21 -21.70 -9.24
CA VAL A 714 5.17 -20.98 -8.40
C VAL A 714 6.53 -21.68 -8.49
N PRO A 715 7.61 -21.00 -8.90
CA PRO A 715 8.91 -21.63 -9.05
C PRO A 715 9.52 -21.96 -7.69
N VAL A 716 9.82 -23.25 -7.47
CA VAL A 716 10.46 -23.74 -6.24
C VAL A 716 11.97 -23.68 -6.36
N TYR A 717 12.61 -23.13 -5.33
CA TYR A 717 14.05 -23.16 -5.06
C TYR A 717 14.31 -23.94 -3.77
N VAL A 718 15.55 -24.38 -3.54
CA VAL A 718 15.95 -25.05 -2.29
C VAL A 718 17.17 -24.36 -1.67
N MET A 719 17.12 -24.06 -0.38
CA MET A 719 18.26 -23.47 0.33
C MET A 719 19.38 -24.49 0.54
N MET A 720 20.61 -24.07 0.30
CA MET A 720 21.82 -24.88 0.42
C MET A 720 22.19 -25.21 1.89
N PRO A 721 23.08 -26.21 2.12
CA PRO A 721 23.83 -26.30 3.36
C PRO A 721 24.61 -25.01 3.64
N LEU A 722 24.51 -24.49 4.86
CA LEU A 722 25.18 -23.25 5.30
C LEU A 722 26.72 -23.35 5.14
N ASP A 723 27.25 -24.58 5.25
CA ASP A 723 28.66 -24.97 5.08
C ASP A 723 29.09 -25.25 3.61
N SER A 724 28.25 -24.94 2.61
CA SER A 724 28.52 -25.30 1.20
C SER A 724 29.82 -24.70 0.64
N VAL A 725 30.28 -23.57 1.19
CA VAL A 725 31.63 -23.04 0.95
C VAL A 725 32.38 -23.03 2.27
N THR A 726 33.60 -23.59 2.26
CA THR A 726 34.44 -23.72 3.45
C THR A 726 35.29 -22.47 3.71
N MET A 727 35.85 -22.37 4.93
CA MET A 727 36.87 -21.38 5.31
C MET A 727 38.12 -21.38 4.40
N ASN A 728 38.36 -22.45 3.64
CA ASN A 728 39.44 -22.53 2.64
C ASN A 728 39.02 -21.99 1.26
N HIS A 729 37.86 -21.32 1.16
CA HIS A 729 37.23 -20.82 -0.07
C HIS A 729 37.09 -21.90 -1.16
N THR A 730 36.69 -23.11 -0.75
CA THR A 730 36.38 -24.23 -1.66
C THR A 730 35.03 -24.85 -1.33
N VAL A 731 34.34 -25.40 -2.33
CA VAL A 731 33.03 -26.04 -2.14
C VAL A 731 33.17 -27.30 -1.27
N ASN A 732 32.36 -27.41 -0.23
CA ASN A 732 32.31 -28.60 0.62
C ASN A 732 31.59 -29.76 -0.09
N ARG A 733 31.92 -31.02 0.24
CA ARG A 733 31.18 -32.24 -0.20
C ARG A 733 30.75 -32.22 -1.68
N LYS A 734 31.67 -31.82 -2.58
CA LYS A 734 31.41 -31.51 -4.00
C LYS A 734 30.63 -32.58 -4.78
N LYS A 735 30.91 -33.86 -4.48
CA LYS A 735 30.17 -35.00 -5.07
C LYS A 735 28.70 -35.00 -4.65
N ALA A 736 28.46 -35.02 -3.33
CA ALA A 736 27.14 -34.97 -2.72
C ALA A 736 26.32 -33.79 -3.24
N ILE A 737 26.92 -32.60 -3.31
CA ILE A 737 26.27 -31.39 -3.86
C ILE A 737 25.92 -31.59 -5.34
N ASN A 738 26.81 -32.15 -6.17
CA ASN A 738 26.49 -32.40 -7.58
C ASN A 738 25.38 -33.47 -7.76
N ALA A 739 25.41 -34.57 -7.00
CA ALA A 739 24.35 -35.58 -7.01
C ALA A 739 23.01 -34.98 -6.56
N SER A 740 23.04 -34.15 -5.51
CA SER A 740 21.87 -33.40 -5.04
C SER A 740 21.33 -32.44 -6.11
N PHE A 741 22.20 -31.72 -6.83
CA PHE A 741 21.79 -30.85 -7.94
C PHE A 741 21.11 -31.63 -9.07
N GLN A 742 21.59 -32.83 -9.37
CA GLN A 742 20.97 -33.71 -10.36
C GLN A 742 19.60 -34.21 -9.89
N ALA A 743 19.47 -34.63 -8.63
CA ALA A 743 18.20 -35.02 -8.03
C ALA A 743 17.18 -33.86 -8.02
N LEU A 744 17.57 -32.69 -7.51
CA LEU A 744 16.75 -31.47 -7.47
C LEU A 744 16.31 -31.02 -8.87
N LYS A 745 17.24 -30.97 -9.84
CA LYS A 745 16.87 -30.59 -11.21
C LYS A 745 15.89 -31.58 -11.82
N SER A 746 16.05 -32.86 -11.53
CA SER A 746 15.18 -33.93 -12.03
C SER A 746 13.78 -33.85 -11.43
N SER A 747 13.63 -33.51 -10.13
CA SER A 747 12.31 -33.37 -9.49
C SER A 747 11.50 -32.14 -9.93
N GLY A 748 12.11 -31.23 -10.71
CA GLY A 748 11.46 -30.04 -11.26
C GLY A 748 11.85 -28.73 -10.55
N VAL A 749 12.77 -28.76 -9.59
CA VAL A 749 13.26 -27.55 -8.90
C VAL A 749 13.94 -26.61 -9.90
N VAL A 750 13.62 -25.32 -9.78
CA VAL A 750 14.09 -24.28 -10.71
C VAL A 750 15.53 -23.87 -10.39
N GLY A 751 15.87 -23.80 -9.11
CA GLY A 751 17.19 -23.39 -8.66
C GLY A 751 17.49 -23.64 -7.18
N ILE A 752 18.57 -23.04 -6.70
CA ILE A 752 19.00 -23.06 -5.30
C ILE A 752 19.09 -21.65 -4.74
N MET A 753 18.99 -21.53 -3.41
CA MET A 753 19.39 -20.33 -2.67
C MET A 753 20.68 -20.60 -1.90
N MET A 754 21.68 -19.72 -2.00
CA MET A 754 22.97 -19.86 -1.30
C MET A 754 23.36 -18.60 -0.54
N ASP A 755 23.85 -18.79 0.69
CA ASP A 755 24.48 -17.73 1.49
C ASP A 755 25.88 -17.37 0.98
N VAL A 756 26.07 -16.10 0.66
CA VAL A 756 27.35 -15.51 0.22
C VAL A 756 27.95 -14.78 1.42
N TRP A 757 28.55 -15.56 2.32
CA TRP A 757 29.03 -15.11 3.63
C TRP A 757 30.10 -14.02 3.54
N TRP A 758 29.80 -12.84 4.12
CA TRP A 758 30.73 -11.72 4.15
C TRP A 758 32.08 -12.10 4.79
N GLY A 759 32.03 -12.84 5.92
CA GLY A 759 33.21 -13.30 6.63
C GLY A 759 34.04 -14.38 5.92
N LEU A 760 33.48 -15.12 4.96
CA LEU A 760 34.27 -16.02 4.10
C LEU A 760 34.94 -15.28 2.94
N VAL A 761 34.29 -14.26 2.39
CA VAL A 761 34.74 -13.61 1.17
C VAL A 761 35.68 -12.44 1.44
N GLU A 762 35.34 -11.53 2.36
CA GLU A 762 36.17 -10.37 2.74
C GLU A 762 36.90 -10.61 4.08
N GLY A 763 37.10 -11.87 4.47
CA GLY A 763 37.51 -12.27 5.84
C GLY A 763 38.84 -11.68 6.33
N ASP A 764 39.86 -11.65 5.46
CA ASP A 764 41.24 -11.27 5.82
C ASP A 764 41.42 -9.76 6.02
N SER A 765 40.91 -8.93 5.10
CA SER A 765 41.15 -7.48 5.11
C SER A 765 40.16 -6.69 4.24
N PRO A 766 39.94 -5.39 4.54
CA PRO A 766 39.08 -4.51 3.74
C PRO A 766 39.41 -4.52 2.26
N GLY A 767 38.41 -4.75 1.40
CA GLY A 767 38.55 -4.75 -0.05
C GLY A 767 39.18 -6.02 -0.65
N SER A 768 39.57 -7.01 0.17
CA SER A 768 40.22 -8.24 -0.29
C SER A 768 39.21 -9.39 -0.42
N TYR A 769 38.53 -9.46 -1.57
CA TYR A 769 37.45 -10.41 -1.83
C TYR A 769 37.93 -11.73 -2.46
N ASN A 770 37.64 -12.87 -1.82
CA ASN A 770 37.93 -14.21 -2.34
C ASN A 770 36.65 -14.96 -2.75
N TRP A 771 36.35 -14.91 -4.06
CA TRP A 771 35.17 -15.55 -4.66
C TRP A 771 35.37 -17.05 -5.02
N GLY A 772 36.51 -17.66 -4.69
CA GLY A 772 36.93 -18.97 -5.22
C GLY A 772 35.88 -20.10 -5.11
N GLY A 773 35.34 -20.32 -3.91
CA GLY A 773 34.36 -21.38 -3.67
C GLY A 773 32.98 -21.07 -4.29
N TYR A 774 32.60 -19.79 -4.33
CA TYR A 774 31.35 -19.34 -4.96
C TYR A 774 31.40 -19.44 -6.49
N ASN A 775 32.55 -19.12 -7.09
CA ASN A 775 32.81 -19.36 -8.51
C ASN A 775 32.61 -20.84 -8.89
N GLU A 776 33.15 -21.76 -8.08
CA GLU A 776 32.96 -23.19 -8.29
C GLU A 776 31.50 -23.64 -8.06
N LEU A 777 30.83 -23.16 -7.01
CA LEU A 777 29.45 -23.56 -6.67
C LEU A 777 28.42 -23.09 -7.70
N ILE A 778 28.53 -21.84 -8.16
CA ILE A 778 27.63 -21.27 -9.17
C ILE A 778 27.84 -21.94 -10.53
N GLU A 779 29.09 -22.26 -10.89
CA GLU A 779 29.40 -23.03 -12.10
C GLU A 779 28.93 -24.50 -11.99
N MET A 780 28.90 -25.11 -10.80
CA MET A 780 28.26 -26.41 -10.56
C MET A 780 26.73 -26.34 -10.73
N ALA A 781 26.07 -25.29 -10.23
CA ALA A 781 24.63 -25.10 -10.41
C ALA A 781 24.29 -24.90 -11.90
N LYS A 782 25.06 -24.06 -12.60
CA LYS A 782 24.96 -23.82 -14.04
C LYS A 782 25.09 -25.09 -14.87
N LYS A 783 26.10 -25.93 -14.58
CA LYS A 783 26.31 -27.23 -15.25
C LYS A 783 25.16 -28.22 -15.08
N ASN A 784 24.42 -28.12 -13.98
CA ASN A 784 23.22 -28.92 -13.73
C ASN A 784 21.92 -28.18 -14.12
N GLY A 785 22.00 -27.03 -14.81
CA GLY A 785 20.84 -26.30 -15.30
C GLY A 785 19.95 -25.66 -14.21
N LEU A 786 20.48 -25.47 -13.01
CA LEU A 786 19.80 -24.82 -11.89
C LEU A 786 20.09 -23.32 -11.89
N LYS A 787 19.07 -22.52 -11.56
CA LYS A 787 19.21 -21.10 -11.28
C LYS A 787 19.71 -20.87 -9.85
N VAL A 788 20.16 -19.65 -9.55
CA VAL A 788 20.73 -19.26 -8.25
C VAL A 788 20.04 -17.99 -7.75
N GLN A 789 19.56 -18.04 -6.51
CA GLN A 789 19.29 -16.87 -5.68
C GLN A 789 20.50 -16.73 -4.73
N ALA A 790 21.19 -15.59 -4.76
CA ALA A 790 22.38 -15.35 -3.96
C ALA A 790 22.06 -14.41 -2.80
N VAL A 791 22.21 -14.89 -1.55
CA VAL A 791 22.01 -14.06 -0.35
C VAL A 791 23.30 -13.32 -0.03
N MET A 792 23.27 -11.99 0.01
CA MET A 792 24.39 -11.16 0.46
C MET A 792 24.44 -11.20 1.99
N SER A 793 25.04 -12.27 2.52
CA SER A 793 24.98 -12.63 3.94
C SER A 793 26.00 -11.81 4.76
N PHE A 794 25.64 -10.54 5.00
CA PHE A 794 26.35 -9.56 5.84
C PHE A 794 26.25 -9.84 7.36
N HIS A 795 25.86 -11.05 7.74
CA HIS A 795 25.60 -11.49 9.10
C HIS A 795 26.41 -12.75 9.45
N GLN A 796 26.49 -13.10 10.73
CA GLN A 796 27.09 -14.35 11.20
C GLN A 796 26.14 -15.54 11.03
N CYS A 797 26.63 -16.65 10.49
CA CYS A 797 26.04 -17.99 10.69
C CYS A 797 26.41 -18.51 12.09
N GLY A 798 25.49 -19.15 12.80
CA GLY A 798 25.76 -19.76 14.10
C GLY A 798 25.24 -18.91 15.27
N GLY A 799 23.93 -18.81 15.37
CA GLY A 799 23.20 -18.18 16.47
C GLY A 799 21.68 -18.36 16.45
N ASN A 800 21.11 -18.78 15.34
CA ASN A 800 19.68 -18.93 15.10
C ASN A 800 19.23 -20.40 15.14
N VAL A 801 17.92 -20.61 15.12
CA VAL A 801 17.29 -21.94 15.08
C VAL A 801 17.76 -22.70 13.84
N GLY A 802 18.37 -23.88 14.04
CA GLY A 802 18.77 -24.77 12.95
C GLY A 802 20.16 -24.51 12.35
N ASP A 803 20.93 -23.54 12.86
CA ASP A 803 22.29 -23.28 12.38
C ASP A 803 23.23 -24.49 12.61
N SER A 804 23.73 -25.07 11.52
CA SER A 804 24.59 -26.26 11.54
C SER A 804 26.10 -25.96 11.57
N CYS A 805 26.50 -24.70 11.50
CA CYS A 805 27.89 -24.25 11.51
C CYS A 805 28.03 -22.82 12.02
N THR A 806 29.26 -22.39 12.34
CA THR A 806 29.57 -21.01 12.74
C THR A 806 30.48 -20.34 11.71
N ILE A 807 30.03 -19.21 11.17
CA ILE A 807 30.76 -18.39 10.20
C ILE A 807 30.59 -16.93 10.64
N PRO A 808 31.58 -16.31 11.30
CA PRO A 808 31.45 -14.96 11.86
C PRO A 808 31.42 -13.88 10.77
N LEU A 809 31.16 -12.63 11.19
CA LEU A 809 31.54 -11.45 10.43
C LEU A 809 33.05 -11.45 10.09
N PRO A 810 33.52 -10.70 9.07
CA PRO A 810 34.95 -10.64 8.75
C PRO A 810 35.81 -10.31 9.97
N LYS A 811 36.95 -10.97 10.12
CA LYS A 811 37.82 -10.82 11.29
C LYS A 811 38.16 -9.36 11.56
N TRP A 812 38.42 -8.60 10.49
CA TRP A 812 38.76 -7.18 10.57
C TRP A 812 37.58 -6.27 10.99
N VAL A 813 36.33 -6.73 10.88
CA VAL A 813 35.13 -6.04 11.39
C VAL A 813 34.96 -6.32 12.87
N VAL A 814 35.12 -7.59 13.29
CA VAL A 814 35.13 -7.98 14.71
C VAL A 814 36.24 -7.23 15.47
N GLU A 815 37.42 -7.05 14.85
CA GLU A 815 38.50 -6.21 15.37
C GLU A 815 38.12 -4.73 15.60
N GLU A 816 37.11 -4.17 14.91
CA GLU A 816 36.59 -2.84 15.21
C GLU A 816 35.50 -2.89 16.30
N ILE A 817 34.61 -3.90 16.29
CA ILE A 817 33.60 -4.10 17.35
C ILE A 817 34.27 -4.32 18.72
N ASP A 818 35.42 -5.00 18.78
CA ASP A 818 36.15 -5.21 20.03
C ASP A 818 36.88 -3.94 20.54
N LYS A 819 37.08 -2.93 19.68
CA LYS A 819 37.53 -1.58 20.10
C LYS A 819 36.36 -0.70 20.50
N ASP A 820 35.22 -0.88 19.84
CA ASP A 820 34.01 -0.11 20.04
C ASP A 820 32.77 -1.02 20.05
N GLN A 821 32.41 -1.49 21.23
CA GLN A 821 31.31 -2.45 21.42
C GLN A 821 29.93 -1.85 21.11
N ASP A 822 29.81 -0.54 20.90
CA ASP A 822 28.58 0.08 20.42
C ASP A 822 28.35 -0.09 18.91
N LEU A 823 29.31 -0.69 18.18
CA LEU A 823 29.10 -1.17 16.82
C LEU A 823 28.21 -2.42 16.75
N ALA A 824 27.93 -3.08 17.88
CA ALA A 824 27.04 -4.22 17.99
C ALA A 824 25.66 -3.81 18.51
N TYR A 825 24.60 -4.48 18.03
CA TYR A 825 23.25 -4.32 18.58
C TYR A 825 23.23 -4.64 20.07
N THR A 826 22.44 -3.90 20.87
CA THR A 826 22.61 -3.88 22.33
C THR A 826 21.30 -3.77 23.09
N ASP A 827 21.08 -4.67 24.06
CA ASP A 827 19.91 -4.64 24.93
C ASP A 827 20.08 -3.76 26.19
N GLN A 828 18.98 -3.58 26.92
CA GLN A 828 18.93 -2.73 28.12
C GLN A 828 19.84 -3.17 29.29
N TRP A 829 20.42 -4.38 29.24
CA TRP A 829 21.38 -4.89 30.22
C TRP A 829 22.83 -4.75 29.72
N GLY A 830 23.04 -4.09 28.57
CA GLY A 830 24.34 -3.84 27.96
C GLY A 830 24.91 -5.06 27.23
N LYS A 831 24.11 -6.12 27.01
CA LYS A 831 24.55 -7.28 26.25
C LYS A 831 24.57 -6.95 24.77
N ARG A 832 25.68 -7.29 24.13
CA ARG A 832 25.97 -7.04 22.70
C ARG A 832 25.65 -8.29 21.87
N ASN A 833 25.03 -8.12 20.70
CA ASN A 833 24.98 -9.16 19.66
C ASN A 833 25.93 -8.81 18.51
N TYR A 834 26.93 -9.67 18.30
CA TYR A 834 27.98 -9.55 17.28
C TYR A 834 27.56 -10.08 15.89
N GLU A 835 26.32 -10.57 15.75
CA GLU A 835 25.82 -11.20 14.53
C GLU A 835 25.70 -10.24 13.34
N TYR A 836 25.44 -8.96 13.61
CA TYR A 836 25.31 -7.89 12.61
C TYR A 836 25.73 -6.54 13.22
N VAL A 837 26.20 -5.61 12.39
CA VAL A 837 26.63 -4.26 12.84
C VAL A 837 25.39 -3.39 13.08
N SER A 838 25.30 -2.71 14.22
CA SER A 838 24.13 -1.89 14.58
C SER A 838 23.83 -0.82 13.52
N LEU A 839 22.57 -0.74 13.07
CA LEU A 839 22.11 0.26 12.09
C LEU A 839 22.28 1.71 12.55
N GLY A 840 22.53 1.95 13.84
CA GLY A 840 22.94 3.26 14.35
C GLY A 840 24.26 3.77 13.75
N CYS A 841 25.05 2.87 13.15
CA CYS A 841 26.34 3.15 12.54
C CYS A 841 26.31 3.32 11.02
N ASP A 842 25.19 3.08 10.33
CA ASP A 842 25.07 2.98 8.85
C ASP A 842 25.81 4.06 8.05
N THR A 843 25.78 5.30 8.55
CA THR A 843 26.30 6.52 7.90
C THR A 843 27.62 7.01 8.49
N ILE A 844 28.21 6.27 9.44
CA ILE A 844 29.38 6.69 10.22
C ILE A 844 30.60 5.85 9.80
N PRO A 845 31.77 6.44 9.46
CA PRO A 845 32.91 5.72 8.87
C PRO A 845 33.76 4.91 9.87
N VAL A 846 33.09 4.07 10.66
CA VAL A 846 33.65 3.30 11.78
C VAL A 846 34.45 2.06 11.35
N LEU A 847 34.18 1.50 10.17
CA LEU A 847 34.80 0.26 9.69
C LEU A 847 36.07 0.55 8.90
N LYS A 848 37.17 0.80 9.63
CA LYS A 848 38.51 1.15 9.10
C LYS A 848 38.45 2.32 8.08
N GLY A 849 37.56 3.29 8.31
CA GLY A 849 37.37 4.48 7.47
C GLY A 849 36.21 4.41 6.48
N ARG A 850 35.51 3.28 6.37
CA ARG A 850 34.26 3.11 5.61
C ARG A 850 33.05 3.03 6.56
N THR A 851 31.85 3.37 6.08
CA THR A 851 30.61 3.06 6.82
C THR A 851 30.17 1.61 6.58
N PRO A 852 29.28 1.03 7.43
CA PRO A 852 28.72 -0.31 7.20
C PRO A 852 28.08 -0.43 5.81
N VAL A 853 27.21 0.52 5.43
CA VAL A 853 26.54 0.55 4.12
C VAL A 853 27.54 0.68 2.96
N GLN A 854 28.66 1.40 3.15
CA GLN A 854 29.75 1.43 2.16
C GLN A 854 30.43 0.06 2.00
N CYS A 855 30.73 -0.64 3.10
CA CYS A 855 31.28 -2.00 3.04
C CYS A 855 30.33 -2.97 2.31
N TYR A 856 29.03 -2.90 2.61
CA TYR A 856 28.00 -3.71 1.93
C TYR A 856 27.92 -3.40 0.43
N ALA A 857 27.98 -2.12 0.06
CA ALA A 857 27.99 -1.68 -1.34
C ALA A 857 29.27 -2.10 -2.09
N ASP A 858 30.44 -2.01 -1.46
CA ASP A 858 31.72 -2.47 -2.06
C ASP A 858 31.72 -3.99 -2.28
N PHE A 859 31.18 -4.74 -1.32
CA PHE A 859 30.99 -6.19 -1.44
C PHE A 859 30.04 -6.55 -2.60
N MET A 860 28.89 -5.89 -2.71
CA MET A 860 27.93 -6.11 -3.81
C MET A 860 28.52 -5.73 -5.18
N ARG A 861 29.31 -4.65 -5.28
CA ARG A 861 30.06 -4.30 -6.51
C ARG A 861 31.07 -5.38 -6.88
N SER A 862 31.84 -5.87 -5.91
CA SER A 862 32.82 -6.93 -6.11
C SER A 862 32.16 -8.25 -6.54
N PHE A 863 31.03 -8.60 -5.93
CA PHE A 863 30.20 -9.75 -6.35
C PHE A 863 29.74 -9.58 -7.80
N ARG A 864 29.12 -8.44 -8.12
CA ARG A 864 28.66 -8.13 -9.47
C ARG A 864 29.79 -8.21 -10.49
N ASP A 865 30.92 -7.59 -10.24
CA ASP A 865 32.00 -7.47 -11.23
C ASP A 865 32.68 -8.82 -11.51
N ASN A 866 32.71 -9.72 -10.53
CA ASN A 866 33.11 -11.12 -10.67
C ASN A 866 32.03 -11.95 -11.43
N PHE A 867 30.76 -11.83 -11.04
CA PHE A 867 29.65 -12.67 -11.54
C PHE A 867 28.84 -12.09 -12.71
N LYS A 868 29.22 -10.93 -13.28
CA LYS A 868 28.54 -10.26 -14.41
C LYS A 868 28.30 -11.13 -15.66
N HIS A 869 29.03 -12.23 -15.80
CA HIS A 869 28.94 -13.18 -16.90
C HIS A 869 27.87 -14.28 -16.66
N VAL A 870 27.20 -14.26 -15.51
CA VAL A 870 26.14 -15.19 -15.07
C VAL A 870 24.95 -14.51 -14.38
N LEU A 871 25.03 -13.22 -14.05
CA LEU A 871 23.86 -12.43 -13.61
C LEU A 871 22.80 -12.34 -14.74
N GLY A 872 21.53 -12.28 -14.35
CA GLY A 872 20.38 -12.25 -15.26
C GLY A 872 20.06 -13.61 -15.92
N ASP A 873 21.08 -14.43 -16.21
CA ASP A 873 20.92 -15.82 -16.61
C ASP A 873 20.91 -16.78 -15.41
N THR A 874 22.09 -17.18 -14.91
CA THR A 874 22.21 -18.25 -13.91
C THR A 874 21.85 -17.71 -12.53
N ILE A 875 22.37 -16.54 -12.16
CA ILE A 875 22.03 -15.83 -10.93
C ILE A 875 20.87 -14.89 -11.26
N VAL A 876 19.67 -15.23 -10.77
CA VAL A 876 18.41 -14.58 -11.14
C VAL A 876 17.90 -13.61 -10.06
N GLU A 877 18.45 -13.69 -8.86
CA GLU A 877 18.02 -12.91 -7.70
C GLU A 877 19.18 -12.68 -6.73
N ILE A 878 19.22 -11.49 -6.14
CA ILE A 878 20.09 -11.09 -5.05
C ILE A 878 19.20 -10.80 -3.84
N GLN A 879 19.23 -11.68 -2.84
CA GLN A 879 18.59 -11.40 -1.55
C GLN A 879 19.59 -10.60 -0.71
N VAL A 880 19.20 -9.46 -0.14
CA VAL A 880 20.14 -8.55 0.54
C VAL A 880 19.96 -8.62 2.05
N GLY A 881 21.01 -9.01 2.77
CA GLY A 881 20.98 -9.21 4.22
C GLY A 881 20.95 -7.90 5.03
N MET A 882 19.87 -7.65 5.76
CA MET A 882 19.63 -6.38 6.47
C MET A 882 19.50 -6.54 7.99
N GLY A 883 20.21 -7.52 8.56
CA GLY A 883 20.15 -7.83 9.98
C GLY A 883 20.54 -9.28 10.31
N PRO A 884 20.20 -9.75 11.54
CA PRO A 884 20.42 -11.13 11.97
C PRO A 884 19.68 -12.13 11.08
N ALA A 885 20.27 -13.30 10.85
CA ALA A 885 19.82 -14.28 9.83
C ALA A 885 19.58 -13.70 8.41
N GLY A 886 20.13 -12.51 8.11
CA GLY A 886 19.87 -11.75 6.88
C GLY A 886 18.53 -11.00 6.88
N GLU A 887 17.72 -11.14 7.92
CA GLU A 887 16.35 -10.64 7.99
C GLU A 887 16.35 -9.14 8.38
N LEU A 888 15.50 -8.34 7.73
CA LEU A 888 15.30 -6.94 8.10
C LEU A 888 14.52 -6.88 9.43
N ARG A 889 15.26 -6.91 10.55
CA ARG A 889 14.77 -6.79 11.94
C ARG A 889 15.92 -6.49 12.90
N TYR A 890 15.56 -6.18 14.14
CA TYR A 890 16.49 -6.22 15.27
C TYR A 890 16.71 -7.66 15.78
N PRO A 891 17.87 -7.98 16.39
CA PRO A 891 18.14 -9.28 17.01
C PRO A 891 17.47 -9.42 18.38
N SER A 892 16.14 -9.33 18.44
CA SER A 892 15.39 -9.31 19.70
C SER A 892 15.17 -10.66 20.36
N TYR A 893 15.35 -11.78 19.64
CA TYR A 893 15.13 -13.15 20.12
C TYR A 893 16.32 -14.13 19.92
N PRO A 894 17.56 -13.80 20.35
CA PRO A 894 18.72 -14.66 20.12
C PRO A 894 18.65 -15.92 21.00
N GLU A 895 18.61 -17.11 20.39
CA GLU A 895 18.63 -18.39 21.13
C GLU A 895 20.00 -18.73 21.73
N GLN A 896 21.08 -18.13 21.23
CA GLN A 896 22.45 -18.35 21.73
C GLN A 896 22.52 -18.40 23.26
N ASN A 897 23.12 -19.46 23.79
CA ASN A 897 23.28 -19.73 25.22
C ASN A 897 21.96 -19.75 26.03
N GLY A 898 20.82 -19.97 25.37
CA GLY A 898 19.49 -19.99 25.98
C GLY A 898 19.00 -18.63 26.46
N THR A 899 19.46 -17.55 25.82
CA THR A 899 19.13 -16.16 26.18
C THR A 899 17.64 -15.88 26.02
N TRP A 900 17.15 -16.08 24.79
CA TRP A 900 15.73 -16.18 24.48
C TRP A 900 15.36 -17.66 24.27
N ARG A 901 14.08 -17.97 24.47
CA ARG A 901 13.43 -19.22 24.09
C ARG A 901 12.00 -18.92 23.65
N PHE A 902 11.51 -19.65 22.66
CA PHE A 902 10.10 -19.61 22.28
C PHE A 902 9.19 -19.95 23.49
N PRO A 903 8.09 -19.20 23.74
CA PRO A 903 7.52 -18.11 22.93
C PRO A 903 7.80 -16.71 23.53
N GLY A 904 8.99 -16.41 24.07
CA GLY A 904 9.23 -15.16 24.82
C GLY A 904 9.08 -13.86 24.01
N ILE A 905 8.81 -12.74 24.70
CA ILE A 905 8.66 -11.40 24.09
C ILE A 905 9.91 -10.81 23.40
N GLY A 906 11.10 -11.35 23.67
CA GLY A 906 12.36 -10.75 23.20
C GLY A 906 12.74 -9.48 23.97
N ALA A 907 13.66 -8.68 23.43
CA ALA A 907 14.05 -7.39 24.01
C ALA A 907 14.42 -6.37 22.93
N PHE A 908 14.15 -5.07 23.18
CA PHE A 908 14.60 -3.97 22.33
C PHE A 908 16.13 -3.88 22.29
N GLN A 909 16.71 -3.67 21.10
CA GLN A 909 18.16 -3.77 20.82
C GLN A 909 18.83 -2.41 20.56
N CYS A 910 18.22 -1.33 21.04
CA CYS A 910 18.58 0.06 20.73
C CYS A 910 19.52 0.77 21.72
N PHE A 911 20.18 0.03 22.62
CA PHE A 911 20.90 0.61 23.77
C PHE A 911 22.39 0.88 23.50
N ASP A 912 22.85 0.74 22.26
CA ASP A 912 24.18 1.21 21.85
C ASP A 912 24.22 2.75 21.79
N LYS A 913 25.40 3.35 21.97
CA LYS A 913 25.51 4.82 22.03
C LYS A 913 25.05 5.55 20.76
N TYR A 914 25.02 4.90 19.59
CA TYR A 914 24.64 5.53 18.33
C TYR A 914 23.12 5.55 18.18
N MET A 915 22.45 4.43 18.47
CA MET A 915 20.99 4.37 18.55
C MET A 915 20.45 5.23 19.70
N ILE A 916 21.07 5.25 20.87
CA ILE A 916 20.70 6.18 21.96
C ILE A 916 20.88 7.66 21.54
N LYS A 917 21.94 7.99 20.78
CA LYS A 917 22.11 9.35 20.23
C LYS A 917 21.02 9.70 19.21
N SER A 918 20.59 8.75 18.38
CA SER A 918 19.46 8.91 17.45
C SER A 918 18.14 9.12 18.20
N LEU A 919 17.84 8.28 19.20
CA LEU A 919 16.66 8.42 20.07
C LEU A 919 16.63 9.79 20.77
N LYS A 920 17.79 10.27 21.25
CA LYS A 920 17.89 11.59 21.88
C LYS A 920 17.59 12.73 20.91
N ALA A 921 18.14 12.67 19.70
CA ALA A 921 17.86 13.66 18.65
C ALA A 921 16.38 13.63 18.24
N ALA A 922 15.79 12.44 18.07
CA ALA A 922 14.38 12.27 17.77
C ALA A 922 13.48 12.84 18.89
N ALA A 923 13.83 12.61 20.15
CA ALA A 923 13.09 13.13 21.30
C ALA A 923 13.20 14.66 21.45
N GLU A 924 14.38 15.24 21.22
CA GLU A 924 14.56 16.69 21.13
C GLU A 924 13.74 17.29 19.96
N ALA A 925 13.76 16.62 18.80
CA ALA A 925 12.90 16.92 17.65
C ALA A 925 11.43 16.46 17.81
N ASN A 926 11.04 15.99 19.00
CA ASN A 926 9.65 15.75 19.40
C ASN A 926 9.27 16.63 20.61
N GLY A 927 9.91 17.80 20.77
CA GLY A 927 9.65 18.75 21.86
C GLY A 927 9.97 18.20 23.26
N LYS A 928 10.67 17.06 23.35
CA LYS A 928 10.54 16.14 24.49
C LYS A 928 11.82 15.41 24.89
N PRO A 929 12.87 16.15 25.33
CA PRO A 929 14.19 15.60 25.56
C PRO A 929 14.27 14.47 26.60
N GLU A 930 13.37 14.37 27.58
CA GLU A 930 13.44 13.30 28.59
C GLU A 930 13.13 11.90 28.03
N TRP A 931 12.30 11.78 26.98
CA TRP A 931 12.08 10.52 26.26
C TRP A 931 13.34 10.04 25.50
N GLY A 932 14.30 10.93 25.30
CA GLY A 932 15.56 10.69 24.59
C GLY A 932 16.67 10.04 25.43
N SER A 933 16.43 9.78 26.71
CA SER A 933 17.47 9.39 27.67
C SER A 933 17.78 7.90 27.69
N THR A 934 16.81 7.05 27.32
CA THR A 934 16.91 5.59 27.28
C THR A 934 15.74 5.01 26.48
N GLY A 935 15.90 3.80 25.91
CA GLY A 935 14.75 2.99 25.49
C GLY A 935 13.94 2.46 26.70
N PRO A 936 12.76 1.85 26.47
CA PRO A 936 11.86 1.40 27.54
C PRO A 936 12.51 0.35 28.45
N THR A 937 12.71 0.70 29.72
CA THR A 937 13.29 -0.18 30.76
C THR A 937 12.24 -1.02 31.50
N ASP A 938 10.95 -0.80 31.21
CA ASP A 938 9.82 -1.55 31.75
C ASP A 938 9.30 -2.63 30.77
N ALA A 939 10.07 -2.88 29.70
CA ALA A 939 9.82 -3.90 28.69
C ALA A 939 9.95 -5.35 29.18
N GLY A 940 10.51 -5.59 30.36
CA GLY A 940 10.77 -6.94 30.89
C GLY A 940 11.97 -7.63 30.23
N HIS A 941 12.09 -8.94 30.45
CA HIS A 941 13.17 -9.78 29.91
C HIS A 941 12.72 -10.63 28.71
N TYR A 942 13.68 -11.09 27.91
CA TYR A 942 13.51 -11.96 26.73
C TYR A 942 12.40 -13.02 26.84
N ASN A 943 12.28 -13.67 28.00
CA ASN A 943 11.41 -14.83 28.25
C ASN A 943 10.17 -14.52 29.10
N ASN A 944 9.83 -13.24 29.31
CA ASN A 944 8.57 -12.86 29.94
C ASN A 944 7.38 -13.03 28.98
N TRP A 945 6.17 -13.07 29.55
CA TRP A 945 4.92 -12.92 28.81
C TRP A 945 4.52 -11.44 28.71
N PRO A 946 3.79 -10.99 27.67
CA PRO A 946 3.41 -9.58 27.50
C PRO A 946 2.67 -9.01 28.72
N GLU A 947 1.76 -9.79 29.30
CA GLU A 947 0.94 -9.40 30.45
C GLU A 947 1.71 -9.31 31.77
N ASP A 948 2.90 -9.93 31.87
CA ASP A 948 3.79 -9.81 33.04
C ASP A 948 4.51 -8.45 33.07
N THR A 949 4.59 -7.76 31.93
CA THR A 949 5.43 -6.56 31.76
C THR A 949 4.63 -5.27 31.88
N PRO A 950 5.15 -4.23 32.57
CA PRO A 950 4.51 -2.93 32.56
C PRO A 950 4.41 -2.31 31.16
N PHE A 951 5.39 -2.56 30.27
CA PHE A 951 5.34 -2.01 28.91
C PHE A 951 4.33 -2.71 28.00
N PHE A 952 4.26 -4.05 27.92
CA PHE A 952 3.47 -4.75 26.88
C PHE A 952 2.07 -5.24 27.29
N LYS A 953 1.69 -5.16 28.57
CA LYS A 953 0.38 -5.63 29.06
C LYS A 953 -0.82 -4.98 28.38
N LYS A 954 -1.95 -5.69 28.32
CA LYS A 954 -3.18 -5.33 27.61
C LYS A 954 -3.98 -4.17 28.20
N LYS A 955 -3.76 -3.82 29.47
CA LYS A 955 -4.42 -2.71 30.18
C LYS A 955 -3.38 -1.76 30.77
N GLY A 956 -3.33 -0.53 30.25
CA GLY A 956 -2.38 0.49 30.71
C GLY A 956 -0.93 0.07 30.54
N GLY A 957 -0.61 -0.61 29.42
CA GLY A 957 0.76 -0.93 29.04
C GLY A 957 1.43 0.26 28.34
N GLY A 958 2.71 0.47 28.61
CA GLY A 958 3.52 1.52 27.99
C GLY A 958 3.47 1.54 26.46
N TRP A 959 3.30 0.39 25.80
CA TRP A 959 3.16 0.24 24.34
C TRP A 959 2.03 1.05 23.71
N ASN A 960 0.98 1.39 24.48
CA ASN A 960 -0.19 2.18 24.06
C ASN A 960 -0.26 3.50 24.85
N SER A 961 0.90 4.08 25.18
CA SER A 961 1.04 5.44 25.71
C SER A 961 1.67 6.36 24.66
N THR A 962 1.61 7.68 24.85
CA THR A 962 2.27 8.66 23.96
C THR A 962 3.78 8.43 23.83
N TYR A 963 4.46 8.05 24.91
CA TYR A 963 5.87 7.63 24.88
C TYR A 963 6.06 6.32 24.09
N GLY A 964 5.14 5.35 24.25
CA GLY A 964 5.18 4.09 23.50
C GLY A 964 5.00 4.31 22.00
N GLU A 965 4.06 5.15 21.60
CA GLU A 965 3.82 5.53 20.21
C GLU A 965 5.02 6.25 19.59
N PHE A 966 5.60 7.23 20.30
CA PHE A 966 6.85 7.88 19.91
C PHE A 966 7.99 6.86 19.74
N PHE A 967 8.27 6.05 20.77
CA PHE A 967 9.41 5.14 20.77
C PHE A 967 9.27 4.04 19.71
N LEU A 968 8.09 3.42 19.58
CA LEU A 968 7.85 2.37 18.60
C LEU A 968 7.82 2.93 17.16
N THR A 969 7.36 4.17 16.97
CA THR A 969 7.49 4.86 15.67
C THR A 969 8.96 5.10 15.34
N TRP A 970 9.76 5.66 16.25
CA TRP A 970 11.19 5.86 16.05
C TRP A 970 11.94 4.54 15.77
N TYR A 971 11.71 3.51 16.58
CA TYR A 971 12.42 2.22 16.49
C TYR A 971 12.05 1.47 15.20
N SER A 972 10.78 1.49 14.79
CA SER A 972 10.38 0.88 13.51
C SER A 972 10.77 1.70 12.28
N GLN A 973 10.70 3.03 12.34
CA GLN A 973 11.12 3.89 11.23
C GLN A 973 12.62 3.77 10.98
N LEU A 974 13.44 3.75 12.04
CA LEU A 974 14.89 3.65 11.92
C LEU A 974 15.34 2.31 11.29
N LEU A 975 14.56 1.23 11.48
CA LEU A 975 14.70 -0.04 10.76
C LEU A 975 14.27 0.06 9.29
N ILE A 976 13.15 0.74 8.99
CA ILE A 976 12.71 1.00 7.61
C ILE A 976 13.77 1.82 6.86
N ASP A 977 14.35 2.84 7.49
CA ASP A 977 15.39 3.69 6.90
C ASP A 977 16.69 2.91 6.64
N HIS A 978 17.00 1.91 7.46
CA HIS A 978 18.12 0.98 7.24
C HIS A 978 17.87 0.10 6.01
N GLY A 979 16.66 -0.45 5.90
CA GLY A 979 16.21 -1.16 4.70
C GLY A 979 16.29 -0.30 3.45
N GLU A 980 15.76 0.93 3.50
CA GLU A 980 15.81 1.94 2.42
C GLU A 980 17.25 2.19 1.94
N ARG A 981 18.19 2.45 2.87
CA ARG A 981 19.61 2.68 2.55
C ARG A 981 20.25 1.50 1.84
N ILE A 982 20.03 0.29 2.34
CA ILE A 982 20.70 -0.91 1.80
C ILE A 982 20.03 -1.38 0.50
N VAL A 983 18.70 -1.33 0.39
CA VAL A 983 17.99 -1.71 -0.84
C VAL A 983 18.26 -0.72 -1.97
N SER A 984 18.35 0.59 -1.68
CA SER A 984 18.74 1.61 -2.65
C SER A 984 20.17 1.41 -3.16
N ALA A 985 21.11 1.09 -2.26
CA ALA A 985 22.49 0.77 -2.63
C ALA A 985 22.58 -0.51 -3.48
N ALA A 986 21.80 -1.54 -3.16
CA ALA A 986 21.71 -2.75 -3.98
C ALA A 986 21.09 -2.48 -5.35
N LYS A 987 20.00 -1.68 -5.41
CA LYS A 987 19.32 -1.21 -6.63
C LYS A 987 20.34 -0.61 -7.59
N SER A 988 21.04 0.45 -7.16
CA SER A 988 22.07 1.15 -7.96
C SER A 988 23.25 0.25 -8.41
N ILE A 989 23.45 -0.93 -7.79
CA ILE A 989 24.51 -1.86 -8.19
C ILE A 989 24.01 -2.88 -9.23
N PHE A 990 22.75 -3.34 -9.13
CA PHE A 990 22.24 -4.50 -9.87
C PHE A 990 21.17 -4.20 -10.95
N GLU A 991 20.68 -2.95 -11.08
CA GLU A 991 19.61 -2.54 -12.02
C GLU A 991 19.82 -3.07 -13.45
N ASP A 992 20.98 -2.79 -14.06
CA ASP A 992 21.38 -3.25 -15.40
C ASP A 992 21.59 -4.77 -15.55
N THR A 993 21.64 -5.53 -14.46
CA THR A 993 22.16 -6.91 -14.48
C THR A 993 21.09 -7.96 -14.76
N GLY A 994 19.81 -7.58 -14.79
CA GLY A 994 18.67 -8.49 -14.97
C GLY A 994 18.39 -9.42 -13.78
N ALA A 995 19.23 -9.43 -12.75
CA ALA A 995 18.94 -10.09 -11.49
C ALA A 995 17.97 -9.24 -10.65
N LYS A 996 16.95 -9.88 -10.07
CA LYS A 996 16.01 -9.21 -9.17
C LYS A 996 16.64 -8.95 -7.81
N ILE A 997 16.09 -8.02 -7.02
CA ILE A 997 16.45 -7.83 -5.61
C ILE A 997 15.34 -8.38 -4.72
N SER A 998 15.68 -9.03 -3.62
CA SER A 998 14.73 -9.44 -2.57
C SER A 998 15.23 -9.10 -1.17
N VAL A 999 14.30 -8.97 -0.23
CA VAL A 999 14.58 -8.68 1.18
C VAL A 999 13.75 -9.62 2.06
N LYS A 1000 14.41 -10.26 3.03
CA LYS A 1000 13.81 -11.27 3.90
C LYS A 1000 13.23 -10.64 5.17
N ILE A 1001 11.97 -10.95 5.45
CA ILE A 1001 11.17 -10.45 6.57
C ILE A 1001 10.72 -11.65 7.43
N ALA A 1002 10.82 -11.55 8.75
CA ALA A 1002 10.64 -12.69 9.65
C ALA A 1002 9.18 -12.93 10.05
N GLY A 1003 8.72 -14.18 10.01
CA GLY A 1003 7.40 -14.62 10.45
C GLY A 1003 7.24 -14.72 11.97
N ILE A 1004 7.23 -13.58 12.66
CA ILE A 1004 7.15 -13.52 14.12
C ILE A 1004 5.70 -13.74 14.60
N HIS A 1005 5.31 -15.01 14.66
CA HIS A 1005 3.92 -15.45 14.80
C HIS A 1005 3.42 -15.63 16.24
N TRP A 1006 4.32 -15.72 17.22
CA TRP A 1006 3.95 -15.92 18.63
C TRP A 1006 3.49 -14.63 19.30
N HIS A 1007 2.56 -14.74 20.26
CA HIS A 1007 1.85 -13.62 20.88
C HIS A 1007 1.08 -12.67 19.92
N TYR A 1008 0.97 -12.98 18.63
CA TYR A 1008 0.14 -12.25 17.67
C TYR A 1008 -1.35 -12.21 18.10
N GLY A 1009 -1.81 -13.18 18.90
CA GLY A 1009 -3.15 -13.16 19.50
C GLY A 1009 -3.37 -12.16 20.65
N THR A 1010 -2.37 -11.34 21.01
CA THR A 1010 -2.47 -10.37 22.11
C THR A 1010 -3.09 -9.03 21.67
N ARG A 1011 -2.64 -7.91 22.23
CA ARG A 1011 -2.93 -6.55 21.72
C ARG A 1011 -1.67 -5.82 21.29
N SER A 1012 -0.61 -6.00 22.08
CA SER A 1012 0.70 -5.39 21.88
C SER A 1012 1.55 -6.08 20.84
N HIS A 1013 1.35 -7.37 20.53
CA HIS A 1013 2.18 -8.11 19.57
C HIS A 1013 3.69 -8.00 19.93
N ALA A 1014 4.00 -8.09 21.23
CA ALA A 1014 5.30 -7.70 21.78
C ALA A 1014 6.56 -8.26 21.07
N PRO A 1015 6.61 -9.51 20.58
CA PRO A 1015 7.75 -10.01 19.81
C PRO A 1015 7.98 -9.26 18.48
N GLU A 1016 6.90 -8.88 17.80
CA GLU A 1016 6.97 -8.06 16.57
C GLU A 1016 7.53 -6.68 16.90
N LEU A 1017 7.03 -6.06 17.99
CA LEU A 1017 7.50 -4.77 18.47
C LEU A 1017 9.00 -4.78 18.83
N THR A 1018 9.48 -5.79 19.56
CA THR A 1018 10.90 -5.87 19.93
C THR A 1018 11.81 -6.12 18.73
N ALA A 1019 11.33 -6.83 17.72
CA ALA A 1019 12.01 -7.02 16.44
C ALA A 1019 11.99 -5.79 15.52
N GLY A 1020 11.19 -4.77 15.84
CA GLY A 1020 11.10 -3.52 15.08
C GLY A 1020 9.92 -3.43 14.12
N TYR A 1021 9.11 -4.49 14.00
CA TYR A 1021 7.83 -4.41 13.31
C TYR A 1021 6.83 -3.75 14.27
N TYR A 1022 6.49 -2.48 14.06
CA TYR A 1022 5.44 -1.81 14.83
C TYR A 1022 4.03 -2.27 14.38
N ASN A 1023 3.84 -3.59 14.39
CA ASN A 1023 2.57 -4.26 14.22
C ASN A 1023 1.86 -4.30 15.58
N THR A 1024 0.56 -4.07 15.59
CA THR A 1024 -0.31 -4.29 16.76
C THR A 1024 -1.69 -4.66 16.26
N ARG A 1025 -2.58 -5.05 17.18
CA ARG A 1025 -3.99 -5.32 16.85
C ARG A 1025 -4.72 -4.15 16.16
N PHE A 1026 -4.17 -2.94 16.20
CA PHE A 1026 -4.78 -1.72 15.65
C PHE A 1026 -3.89 -0.99 14.64
N ARG A 1027 -2.69 -1.50 14.31
CA ARG A 1027 -1.71 -0.86 13.42
C ARG A 1027 -0.97 -1.93 12.62
N ASP A 1028 -1.09 -1.88 11.29
CA ASP A 1028 -0.32 -2.74 10.39
C ASP A 1028 1.17 -2.33 10.40
N GLY A 1029 2.03 -3.23 10.85
CA GLY A 1029 3.48 -3.04 10.88
C GLY A 1029 4.21 -3.43 9.60
N TYR A 1030 3.59 -4.25 8.74
CA TYR A 1030 4.23 -4.79 7.53
C TYR A 1030 3.95 -3.94 6.29
N PHE A 1031 2.79 -3.28 6.20
CA PHE A 1031 2.48 -2.40 5.06
C PHE A 1031 3.52 -1.30 4.80
N PRO A 1032 4.09 -0.59 5.81
CA PRO A 1032 5.17 0.38 5.56
C PRO A 1032 6.46 -0.25 4.98
N ILE A 1033 6.78 -1.48 5.38
CA ILE A 1033 7.92 -2.25 4.84
C ILE A 1033 7.63 -2.65 3.39
N ALA A 1034 6.40 -3.10 3.10
CA ALA A 1034 5.97 -3.43 1.75
C ALA A 1034 5.99 -2.19 0.82
N GLN A 1035 5.57 -1.02 1.30
CA GLN A 1035 5.69 0.25 0.57
C GLN A 1035 7.16 0.66 0.32
N MET A 1036 8.07 0.42 1.26
CA MET A 1036 9.50 0.65 1.07
C MET A 1036 10.07 -0.24 -0.04
N LEU A 1037 9.82 -1.55 0.00
CA LEU A 1037 10.30 -2.47 -1.03
C LEU A 1037 9.67 -2.19 -2.41
N ALA A 1038 8.41 -1.74 -2.45
CA ALA A 1038 7.73 -1.33 -3.68
C ALA A 1038 8.45 -0.15 -4.39
N ARG A 1039 8.93 0.86 -3.66
CA ARG A 1039 9.69 2.00 -4.24
C ARG A 1039 10.92 1.56 -5.02
N HIS A 1040 11.58 0.50 -4.55
CA HIS A 1040 12.82 -0.03 -5.15
C HIS A 1040 12.60 -1.19 -6.13
N GLY A 1041 11.35 -1.61 -6.36
CA GLY A 1041 11.04 -2.77 -7.21
C GLY A 1041 11.51 -4.11 -6.66
N ALA A 1042 11.81 -4.17 -5.35
CA ALA A 1042 12.31 -5.37 -4.68
C ALA A 1042 11.18 -6.36 -4.38
N ILE A 1043 11.53 -7.62 -4.14
CA ILE A 1043 10.63 -8.69 -3.69
C ILE A 1043 10.59 -8.69 -2.16
N PHE A 1044 9.39 -8.72 -1.60
CA PHE A 1044 9.15 -9.02 -0.18
C PHE A 1044 9.24 -10.55 -0.02
N ASN A 1045 10.17 -11.07 0.76
CA ASN A 1045 10.30 -12.51 1.01
C ASN A 1045 9.97 -12.83 2.48
N PHE A 1046 9.05 -13.76 2.74
CA PHE A 1046 8.49 -13.96 4.09
C PHE A 1046 8.55 -15.42 4.57
N THR A 1047 8.81 -15.63 5.85
CA THR A 1047 8.94 -16.97 6.46
C THR A 1047 7.63 -17.45 7.13
N CYS A 1048 7.64 -18.65 7.74
CA CYS A 1048 6.49 -19.29 8.42
C CYS A 1048 5.31 -19.67 7.51
N ILE A 1049 5.55 -19.78 6.20
CA ILE A 1049 4.54 -20.12 5.19
C ILE A 1049 3.96 -21.54 5.36
N GLU A 1050 4.67 -22.42 6.08
CA GLU A 1050 4.29 -23.80 6.35
C GLU A 1050 3.48 -24.01 7.65
N MET A 1051 3.45 -23.02 8.53
CA MET A 1051 2.96 -23.18 9.90
C MET A 1051 1.43 -23.07 9.99
N ARG A 1052 0.81 -24.00 10.72
CA ARG A 1052 -0.63 -23.98 11.04
C ARG A 1052 -0.87 -23.50 12.48
N ASP A 1053 -1.97 -22.79 12.72
CA ASP A 1053 -2.29 -22.20 14.04
C ASP A 1053 -2.42 -23.28 15.14
N HIS A 1054 -2.91 -24.47 14.78
CA HIS A 1054 -3.18 -25.58 15.71
C HIS A 1054 -1.97 -26.46 16.04
N GLU A 1055 -0.83 -26.26 15.37
CA GLU A 1055 0.44 -26.93 15.71
C GLU A 1055 1.16 -26.21 16.87
N GLN A 1056 0.70 -25.01 17.22
CA GLN A 1056 1.37 -24.11 18.16
C GLN A 1056 0.87 -24.29 19.60
N PRO A 1057 1.70 -23.98 20.62
CA PRO A 1057 1.25 -23.97 22.01
C PRO A 1057 0.10 -22.96 22.22
N GLN A 1058 -1.02 -23.44 22.76
CA GLN A 1058 -2.24 -22.65 22.91
C GLN A 1058 -2.08 -21.47 23.88
N ASP A 1059 -1.20 -21.60 24.87
CA ASP A 1059 -0.82 -20.55 25.80
C ASP A 1059 -0.04 -19.43 25.10
N ALA A 1060 0.87 -19.76 24.17
CA ALA A 1060 1.70 -18.81 23.41
C ALA A 1060 0.91 -17.79 22.56
N LEU A 1061 -0.39 -18.02 22.33
CA LEU A 1061 -1.25 -17.18 21.48
C LEU A 1061 -0.67 -16.93 20.07
N CYS A 1062 -0.04 -17.97 19.51
CA CYS A 1062 0.48 -17.96 18.14
C CYS A 1062 -0.66 -17.95 17.13
N LEU A 1063 -0.50 -17.17 16.05
CA LEU A 1063 -1.46 -17.13 14.94
C LEU A 1063 -0.74 -17.00 13.56
N PRO A 1064 0.21 -17.90 13.22
CA PRO A 1064 0.98 -17.85 11.97
C PRO A 1064 0.10 -17.73 10.72
N GLU A 1065 -1.04 -18.41 10.67
CA GLU A 1065 -1.90 -18.37 9.48
C GLU A 1065 -2.53 -17.00 9.25
N LYS A 1066 -2.71 -16.21 10.32
CA LYS A 1066 -3.26 -14.85 10.23
C LYS A 1066 -2.18 -13.83 9.96
N LEU A 1067 -0.96 -14.06 10.46
CA LEU A 1067 0.22 -13.28 10.12
C LEU A 1067 0.55 -13.39 8.62
N VAL A 1068 0.57 -14.62 8.07
CA VAL A 1068 0.78 -14.84 6.63
C VAL A 1068 -0.32 -14.17 5.80
N ARG A 1069 -1.59 -14.25 6.22
CA ARG A 1069 -2.70 -13.51 5.57
C ARG A 1069 -2.52 -11.99 5.65
N GLN A 1070 -2.08 -11.43 6.78
CA GLN A 1070 -1.76 -9.99 6.88
C GLN A 1070 -0.68 -9.59 5.88
N VAL A 1071 0.41 -10.37 5.78
CA VAL A 1071 1.52 -10.06 4.87
C VAL A 1071 1.10 -10.20 3.40
N ILE A 1072 0.25 -11.16 3.02
CA ILE A 1072 -0.33 -11.23 1.67
C ILE A 1072 -1.17 -9.98 1.39
N MET A 1073 -2.05 -9.56 2.32
CA MET A 1073 -2.85 -8.33 2.15
C MET A 1073 -1.98 -7.07 2.06
N ALA A 1074 -0.95 -6.94 2.91
CA ALA A 1074 -0.05 -5.81 2.93
C ALA A 1074 0.78 -5.71 1.64
N THR A 1075 1.28 -6.85 1.13
CA THR A 1075 2.06 -6.89 -0.12
C THR A 1075 1.20 -6.66 -1.35
N GLN A 1076 0.00 -7.25 -1.42
CA GLN A 1076 -1.00 -6.94 -2.45
C GLN A 1076 -1.36 -5.44 -2.46
N LYS A 1077 -1.64 -4.85 -1.29
CA LYS A 1077 -1.98 -3.42 -1.16
C LYS A 1077 -0.82 -2.50 -1.58
N ALA A 1078 0.43 -2.90 -1.32
CA ALA A 1078 1.62 -2.16 -1.74
C ALA A 1078 2.07 -2.46 -3.18
N GLN A 1079 1.41 -3.39 -3.88
CA GLN A 1079 1.77 -3.90 -5.22
C GLN A 1079 3.20 -4.49 -5.31
N VAL A 1080 3.76 -4.94 -4.19
CA VAL A 1080 5.10 -5.55 -4.13
C VAL A 1080 5.00 -7.08 -4.32
N PRO A 1081 5.88 -7.72 -5.12
CA PRO A 1081 5.86 -9.18 -5.26
C PRO A 1081 6.20 -9.87 -3.93
N LEU A 1082 5.43 -10.90 -3.57
CA LEU A 1082 5.68 -11.75 -2.41
C LEU A 1082 6.35 -13.07 -2.83
N ALA A 1083 7.46 -13.40 -2.19
CA ALA A 1083 8.06 -14.73 -2.15
C ALA A 1083 7.92 -15.34 -0.74
N GLY A 1084 8.05 -16.65 -0.63
CA GLY A 1084 7.88 -17.37 0.64
C GLY A 1084 8.98 -18.37 0.97
N GLU A 1085 9.20 -18.61 2.26
CA GLU A 1085 10.04 -19.68 2.79
C GLU A 1085 9.35 -20.41 3.94
N ASN A 1086 9.62 -21.71 4.13
CA ASN A 1086 9.27 -22.38 5.39
C ASN A 1086 10.29 -22.01 6.49
N ALA A 1087 9.82 -21.73 7.71
CA ALA A 1087 10.69 -21.32 8.81
C ALA A 1087 11.39 -22.51 9.50
N LEU A 1088 10.79 -23.69 9.49
CA LEU A 1088 11.35 -24.93 10.03
C LEU A 1088 11.42 -26.02 8.94
N PRO A 1089 12.45 -26.89 8.94
CA PRO A 1089 12.48 -28.06 8.06
C PRO A 1089 11.31 -29.00 8.36
N ARG A 1090 10.41 -29.17 7.39
CA ARG A 1090 9.18 -29.97 7.49
C ARG A 1090 9.02 -30.84 6.23
N TYR A 1091 8.81 -32.14 6.42
CA TYR A 1091 8.69 -33.12 5.34
C TYR A 1091 7.32 -33.82 5.29
N ASP A 1092 6.42 -33.46 6.20
CA ASP A 1092 5.07 -34.01 6.31
C ASP A 1092 4.07 -33.27 5.42
N ASP A 1093 3.01 -33.98 5.04
CA ASP A 1093 2.04 -33.52 4.05
C ASP A 1093 1.30 -32.23 4.50
N TYR A 1094 1.07 -32.06 5.81
CA TYR A 1094 0.38 -30.88 6.36
C TYR A 1094 1.15 -29.58 6.10
N ALA A 1095 2.47 -29.58 6.32
CA ALA A 1095 3.31 -28.43 6.02
C ALA A 1095 3.35 -28.10 4.52
N LEU A 1096 3.46 -29.13 3.68
CA LEU A 1096 3.54 -28.98 2.21
C LEU A 1096 2.20 -28.49 1.61
N GLU A 1097 1.07 -28.99 2.13
CA GLU A 1097 -0.28 -28.47 1.83
C GLU A 1097 -0.44 -27.00 2.25
N GLN A 1098 0.06 -26.62 3.44
CA GLN A 1098 -0.05 -25.24 3.92
C GLN A 1098 0.71 -24.28 2.99
N ILE A 1099 1.92 -24.68 2.55
CA ILE A 1099 2.69 -23.94 1.56
C ILE A 1099 1.93 -23.83 0.23
N LEU A 1100 1.32 -24.91 -0.27
CA LEU A 1100 0.51 -24.88 -1.50
C LEU A 1100 -0.68 -23.92 -1.39
N GLN A 1101 -1.37 -23.89 -0.24
CA GLN A 1101 -2.48 -22.97 0.02
C GLN A 1101 -2.02 -21.51 0.12
N ALA A 1102 -0.93 -21.26 0.85
CA ALA A 1102 -0.37 -19.92 1.02
C ALA A 1102 0.27 -19.38 -0.27
N ALA A 1103 1.01 -20.20 -1.02
CA ALA A 1103 1.62 -19.82 -2.30
C ALA A 1103 0.60 -19.50 -3.39
N SER A 1104 -0.61 -20.05 -3.27
CA SER A 1104 -1.76 -19.75 -4.13
C SER A 1104 -2.67 -18.65 -3.56
N PHE A 1105 -2.30 -17.96 -2.47
CA PHE A 1105 -3.11 -16.95 -1.77
C PHE A 1105 -4.55 -17.42 -1.46
N ASN A 1106 -4.78 -18.73 -1.31
CA ASN A 1106 -6.11 -19.33 -1.33
C ASN A 1106 -6.68 -19.44 0.09
N PHE A 1107 -7.11 -18.32 0.66
CA PHE A 1107 -7.67 -18.26 2.02
C PHE A 1107 -9.06 -17.63 2.08
N GLU A 1108 -9.79 -17.96 3.14
CA GLU A 1108 -11.11 -17.41 3.46
C GLU A 1108 -11.05 -15.86 3.53
N GLY A 1109 -11.85 -15.19 2.69
CA GLY A 1109 -11.83 -13.74 2.51
C GLY A 1109 -10.85 -13.21 1.45
N SER A 1110 -10.16 -14.08 0.71
CA SER A 1110 -9.42 -13.70 -0.51
C SER A 1110 -10.32 -13.78 -1.76
N ASN A 1111 -10.01 -12.97 -2.78
CA ASN A 1111 -10.67 -13.02 -4.08
C ASN A 1111 -10.13 -14.15 -4.99
N GLY A 1112 -9.24 -15.02 -4.48
CA GLY A 1112 -8.55 -16.04 -5.29
C GLY A 1112 -7.54 -15.50 -6.30
N GLU A 1113 -7.31 -14.19 -6.39
CA GLU A 1113 -6.34 -13.59 -7.33
C GLU A 1113 -4.91 -13.52 -6.76
N GLY A 1114 -3.92 -13.79 -7.63
CA GLY A 1114 -2.49 -13.75 -7.30
C GLY A 1114 -1.87 -15.11 -6.95
N GLU A 1115 -0.55 -15.14 -6.91
CA GLU A 1115 0.32 -16.27 -6.57
C GLU A 1115 1.68 -15.70 -6.07
N MET A 1116 2.42 -16.46 -5.26
CA MET A 1116 3.80 -16.07 -4.90
C MET A 1116 4.71 -16.07 -6.13
N CYS A 1117 5.65 -15.13 -6.22
CA CYS A 1117 6.56 -15.07 -7.37
C CYS A 1117 7.71 -16.09 -7.32
N ALA A 1118 7.96 -16.68 -6.14
CA ALA A 1118 8.85 -17.81 -5.89
C ALA A 1118 8.56 -18.41 -4.51
N PHE A 1119 8.99 -19.65 -4.29
CA PHE A 1119 9.06 -20.26 -2.95
C PHE A 1119 10.42 -20.93 -2.75
N THR A 1120 11.06 -20.73 -1.59
CA THR A 1120 12.36 -21.31 -1.26
C THR A 1120 12.22 -22.29 -0.10
N TYR A 1121 12.47 -23.56 -0.37
CA TYR A 1121 12.36 -24.62 0.62
C TYR A 1121 13.62 -24.71 1.51
N LEU A 1122 13.43 -24.54 2.82
CA LEU A 1122 14.42 -24.74 3.87
C LEU A 1122 14.41 -26.21 4.31
N ARG A 1123 15.41 -27.05 4.02
CA ARG A 1123 16.65 -26.81 3.24
C ARG A 1123 17.18 -28.14 2.71
N MET A 1124 18.13 -28.10 1.78
CA MET A 1124 18.90 -29.28 1.36
C MET A 1124 19.73 -29.83 2.53
N ASN A 1125 19.50 -31.11 2.86
CA ASN A 1125 20.13 -31.87 3.93
C ASN A 1125 19.80 -33.38 3.74
N PRO A 1126 20.40 -34.32 4.49
CA PRO A 1126 20.13 -35.76 4.34
C PRO A 1126 18.65 -36.16 4.40
N TYR A 1127 17.88 -35.62 5.34
CA TYR A 1127 16.49 -36.02 5.59
C TYR A 1127 15.58 -35.70 4.40
N LEU A 1128 15.91 -34.69 3.59
CA LEU A 1128 15.19 -34.37 2.35
C LEU A 1128 15.30 -35.49 1.29
N PHE A 1129 16.38 -36.29 1.35
CA PHE A 1129 16.67 -37.38 0.41
C PHE A 1129 16.35 -38.78 0.96
N GLU A 1130 15.75 -38.89 2.15
CA GLU A 1130 15.14 -40.14 2.63
C GLU A 1130 13.93 -40.49 1.76
N ASP A 1131 13.75 -41.77 1.39
CA ASP A 1131 12.81 -42.21 0.34
C ASP A 1131 11.41 -41.59 0.42
N ASP A 1132 10.78 -41.62 1.60
CA ASP A 1132 9.41 -41.09 1.82
C ASP A 1132 9.37 -39.55 1.77
N ASN A 1133 10.38 -38.88 2.31
CA ASN A 1133 10.47 -37.42 2.32
C ASN A 1133 10.75 -36.89 0.90
N TRP A 1134 11.61 -37.59 0.13
CA TRP A 1134 11.89 -37.27 -1.26
C TRP A 1134 10.65 -37.46 -2.15
N ARG A 1135 9.89 -38.54 -1.97
CA ARG A 1135 8.60 -38.77 -2.67
C ARG A 1135 7.62 -37.62 -2.46
N ARG A 1136 7.44 -37.20 -1.19
CA ARG A 1136 6.61 -36.05 -0.84
C ARG A 1136 7.11 -34.75 -1.45
N PHE A 1137 8.42 -34.49 -1.37
CA PHE A 1137 9.03 -33.29 -1.93
C PHE A 1137 8.88 -33.20 -3.46
N VAL A 1138 9.11 -34.30 -4.19
CA VAL A 1138 8.87 -34.38 -5.65
C VAL A 1138 7.40 -34.08 -5.97
N CYS A 1139 6.47 -34.65 -5.21
CA CYS A 1139 5.04 -34.41 -5.36
C CYS A 1139 4.67 -32.94 -5.11
N PHE A 1140 5.21 -32.33 -4.05
CA PHE A 1140 5.05 -30.91 -3.74
C PHE A 1140 5.59 -29.99 -4.84
N VAL A 1141 6.81 -30.25 -5.35
CA VAL A 1141 7.43 -29.45 -6.43
C VAL A 1141 6.58 -29.49 -7.70
N LYS A 1142 6.03 -30.66 -8.06
CA LYS A 1142 5.07 -30.77 -9.18
C LYS A 1142 3.79 -29.99 -8.92
N LYS A 1143 3.17 -30.15 -7.75
CA LYS A 1143 1.94 -29.42 -7.36
C LYS A 1143 2.13 -27.90 -7.40
N MET A 1144 3.30 -27.40 -6.98
CA MET A 1144 3.67 -25.98 -7.10
C MET A 1144 3.79 -25.50 -8.56
N LYS A 1145 4.33 -26.33 -9.46
CA LYS A 1145 4.44 -26.03 -10.91
C LYS A 1145 3.12 -26.16 -11.68
N GLU A 1146 2.21 -27.02 -11.25
CA GLU A 1146 0.90 -27.17 -11.92
C GLU A 1146 -0.04 -25.99 -11.62
N GLY A 1147 -0.02 -25.45 -10.40
CA GLY A 1147 -0.76 -24.24 -10.04
C GLY A 1147 -2.30 -24.39 -10.08
N LYS A 1148 -3.01 -23.27 -10.03
CA LYS A 1148 -4.49 -23.21 -9.87
C LYS A 1148 -5.32 -23.82 -11.02
N GLY A 1149 -4.71 -24.22 -12.13
CA GLY A 1149 -5.40 -24.57 -13.37
C GLY A 1149 -5.32 -26.03 -13.81
N SER A 1150 -4.77 -26.93 -12.98
CA SER A 1150 -4.63 -28.35 -13.37
C SER A 1150 -5.96 -29.10 -13.27
N ASN A 1151 -6.35 -29.73 -14.39
CA ASN A 1151 -7.48 -30.66 -14.46
C ASN A 1151 -7.10 -32.12 -14.11
N LYS A 1152 -5.83 -32.40 -13.76
CA LYS A 1152 -5.45 -33.73 -13.23
C LYS A 1152 -6.02 -33.93 -11.84
N CYS A 1153 -6.42 -35.15 -11.51
CA CYS A 1153 -6.73 -35.50 -10.13
C CYS A 1153 -5.45 -35.56 -9.29
N TRP A 1154 -5.55 -35.24 -7.99
CA TRP A 1154 -4.43 -35.29 -7.05
C TRP A 1154 -3.75 -36.68 -7.03
N GLU A 1155 -4.56 -37.74 -7.15
CA GLU A 1155 -4.15 -39.15 -7.25
C GLU A 1155 -3.36 -39.49 -8.54
N GLU A 1156 -3.33 -38.62 -9.55
CA GLU A 1156 -2.60 -38.81 -10.81
C GLU A 1156 -1.20 -38.22 -10.74
N VAL A 1157 -1.05 -37.03 -10.13
CA VAL A 1157 0.25 -36.38 -9.89
C VAL A 1157 1.10 -37.21 -8.94
N GLU A 1158 0.48 -37.86 -7.96
CA GLU A 1158 1.13 -38.79 -7.03
C GLU A 1158 1.62 -40.06 -7.76
N ARG A 1159 0.79 -40.67 -8.61
CA ARG A 1159 1.14 -41.86 -9.41
C ARG A 1159 2.29 -41.59 -10.39
N GLU A 1160 2.26 -40.45 -11.08
CA GLU A 1160 3.37 -39.98 -11.92
C GLU A 1160 4.65 -39.66 -11.11
N SER A 1161 4.58 -39.61 -9.78
CA SER A 1161 5.73 -39.40 -8.90
C SER A 1161 6.33 -40.71 -8.38
N GLU A 1162 5.51 -41.75 -8.17
CA GLU A 1162 6.00 -43.11 -7.87
C GLU A 1162 6.84 -43.68 -9.02
N ASP A 1163 6.33 -43.63 -10.25
CA ASP A 1163 7.06 -44.05 -11.47
C ASP A 1163 8.37 -43.28 -11.67
N PHE A 1164 8.41 -42.01 -11.23
CA PHE A 1164 9.57 -41.14 -11.38
C PHE A 1164 10.67 -41.42 -10.36
N VAL A 1165 10.31 -41.62 -9.08
CA VAL A 1165 11.28 -41.83 -8.00
C VAL A 1165 12.13 -43.09 -8.25
N HIS A 1166 11.53 -44.17 -8.77
CA HIS A 1166 12.23 -45.39 -9.18
C HIS A 1166 13.25 -45.21 -10.32
N ILE A 1167 13.17 -44.12 -11.09
CA ILE A 1167 14.16 -43.79 -12.14
C ILE A 1167 15.34 -43.00 -11.53
N THR A 1168 15.09 -42.19 -10.51
CA THR A 1168 16.12 -41.37 -9.83
C THR A 1168 16.84 -42.06 -8.67
N GLU A 1169 16.30 -43.17 -8.17
CA GLU A 1169 16.74 -43.88 -6.95
C GLU A 1169 18.27 -43.93 -6.71
N PRO A 1170 19.13 -44.28 -7.70
CA PRO A 1170 20.57 -44.39 -7.48
C PRO A 1170 21.26 -43.05 -7.14
N SER A 1171 20.84 -41.94 -7.75
CA SER A 1171 21.46 -40.62 -7.51
C SER A 1171 20.99 -40.00 -6.19
N VAL A 1172 19.78 -40.35 -5.74
CA VAL A 1172 19.24 -39.96 -4.44
C VAL A 1172 19.97 -40.69 -3.31
N GLN A 1173 20.21 -41.99 -3.46
CA GLN A 1173 20.98 -42.78 -2.49
C GLN A 1173 22.45 -42.32 -2.38
N GLU A 1174 23.11 -41.98 -3.50
CA GLU A 1174 24.47 -41.39 -3.48
C GLU A 1174 24.48 -40.01 -2.80
N ALA A 1175 23.49 -39.15 -3.08
CA ALA A 1175 23.36 -37.84 -2.43
C ALA A 1175 23.09 -37.94 -0.92
N ALA A 1176 22.25 -38.88 -0.48
CA ALA A 1176 21.96 -39.08 0.95
C ALA A 1176 23.20 -39.58 1.72
N LEU A 1177 23.89 -40.60 1.21
CA LEU A 1177 25.06 -41.19 1.86
C LEU A 1177 26.22 -40.20 2.00
N ASP A 1178 26.57 -39.47 0.93
CA ASP A 1178 27.67 -38.48 0.94
C ASP A 1178 27.30 -37.14 1.65
N LEU A 1179 26.04 -36.95 2.10
CA LEU A 1179 25.62 -35.83 2.96
C LEU A 1179 25.51 -36.21 4.45
N ILE A 1180 25.38 -37.50 4.78
CA ILE A 1180 25.44 -38.03 6.16
C ILE A 1180 26.90 -38.11 6.67
N HIS A 1181 27.84 -38.22 5.73
CA HIS A 1181 29.28 -38.17 5.96
C HIS A 1181 29.89 -36.76 5.77
#